data_AF-A0A9D9DK44-F1
#
_entry.id   AF-A0A9D9DK44-F1
#
_cell.length_a   1.000
_cell.length_b   1.000
_cell.length_c   1.000
_cell.angle_alpha   90.00
_cell.angle_beta   90.00
_cell.angle_gamma   90.00
#
_symmetry.space_group_name_H-M   'P 1'
#
loop_
_entity.id
_entity.type
_entity.pdbx_description
1 polymer ?
#
loop_
_entity_poly.entity_id
_entity_poly.type
_entity_poly.pdbx_seq_one_letter_code
_entity_poly.pdbx_strand_id
1 'polypeptide(L)'
;MNKCKKALTLLIGASAVISMSACSNEPVVSKANTLLSYITSDGETRVDFTTNELLLNYFNNDTASTQDLYDVVYEAMLKKYYNDPAHATELEEIEAQTRTKVEDKKEEAQDKADTDQTDYDDEWKRILDSELSDLRENKRTEEALYDKYLVENMQEDIGNRFYDNFQNWNEANFEEGTEEYKDQQTYNIFWGENGYLEKRIPYHVSHILVKVDAASNTLYNAEISEDDANQIYNVLEPLAHGDFSFGTVAELHSDDTSSNSFGNLGIMDTATSFVNEFKLGIYIYDTLFNDNDPDIEANATEEKDPFNLYGSNNDEFFNNLGINFIPYEVVTKINQYAGTTDSSGHQVNEGNAAYYPRNIIFNTYFNNHNISFITKEHRGLTDDANAEATKLINNGSHVGNDGNVYYSDLVSNGTWGDENNYNYTWKNGEALTDETLKGFQTIHFNYDVNGDHVIDDDDTKEVLCDENGNPIIVVRAGTSDYQGVHFIVVERSGLDATRTYTAPNGEDTYTSTLNEYFAAESPIDNDGRINRNAPYVSTTGESNTGEVAYSKRTYINNVVSDYSNYSSRATTLENTIRNYDTVYDYRVFQWLQSETQFEHVTMRITFGDQESIDITQRIASYVANQIESNADANMIDDDTWDDYVEYLKNQQDQRKSKLIPLTCAIGFSGGYGDENSDLYKVCHYQD
;
A
#
# COMPACT_ATOMS: atom_id res chain seq x y z
N MET A 1 25.70 2.13 -35.60
CA MET A 1 24.96 0.86 -35.42
C MET A 1 23.47 1.06 -35.17
N ASN A 2 23.02 1.96 -34.27
CA ASN A 2 21.59 2.18 -34.01
C ASN A 2 20.73 2.48 -35.26
N LYS A 3 21.27 3.22 -36.25
CA LYS A 3 20.55 3.54 -37.51
C LYS A 3 20.41 2.37 -38.50
N CYS A 4 21.12 1.26 -38.31
CA CYS A 4 20.95 0.00 -39.06
C CYS A 4 19.98 -0.96 -38.36
N LYS A 5 19.83 -0.84 -37.03
CA LYS A 5 18.88 -1.61 -36.22
C LYS A 5 17.43 -1.28 -36.64
N LYS A 6 17.02 -0.01 -36.58
CA LYS A 6 15.66 0.45 -36.98
C LYS A 6 15.24 0.10 -38.42
N ALA A 7 16.15 0.19 -39.39
CA ALA A 7 15.84 -0.12 -40.79
C ALA A 7 15.57 -1.62 -41.02
N LEU A 8 16.10 -2.47 -40.15
CA LEU A 8 15.91 -3.91 -40.18
C LEU A 8 14.59 -4.29 -39.50
N THR A 9 14.26 -3.63 -38.39
CA THR A 9 12.95 -3.70 -37.71
C THR A 9 11.80 -3.31 -38.63
N LEU A 10 11.94 -2.22 -39.39
CA LEU A 10 10.96 -1.76 -40.39
C LEU A 10 10.75 -2.78 -41.53
N LEU A 11 11.81 -3.49 -41.93
CA LEU A 11 11.73 -4.53 -42.96
C LEU A 11 10.96 -5.76 -42.45
N ILE A 12 11.11 -6.08 -41.16
CA ILE A 12 10.41 -7.17 -40.48
C ILE A 12 8.94 -6.81 -40.22
N GLY A 13 8.67 -5.58 -39.80
CA GLY A 13 7.32 -5.02 -39.71
C GLY A 13 6.57 -5.05 -41.03
N ALA A 14 7.23 -4.67 -42.11
CA ALA A 14 6.65 -4.76 -43.45
C ALA A 14 6.29 -6.22 -43.83
N SER A 15 7.10 -7.22 -43.45
CA SER A 15 6.74 -8.64 -43.64
C SER A 15 5.60 -9.10 -42.75
N ALA A 16 5.47 -8.58 -41.51
CA ALA A 16 4.35 -8.83 -40.61
C ALA A 16 3.03 -8.30 -41.22
N VAL A 17 3.03 -7.06 -41.70
CA VAL A 17 1.89 -6.43 -42.40
C VAL A 17 1.48 -7.22 -43.65
N ILE A 18 2.42 -7.80 -44.38
CA ILE A 18 2.11 -8.64 -45.54
C ILE A 18 1.45 -9.96 -45.12
N SER A 19 1.92 -10.63 -44.06
CA SER A 19 1.24 -11.83 -43.51
C SER A 19 -0.16 -11.53 -42.96
N MET A 20 -0.40 -10.31 -42.48
CA MET A 20 -1.71 -9.88 -41.96
C MET A 20 -2.78 -9.74 -43.06
N SER A 21 -2.38 -9.64 -44.32
CA SER A 21 -3.27 -9.50 -45.49
C SER A 21 -3.64 -10.82 -46.17
N ALA A 22 -3.08 -11.95 -45.72
CA ALA A 22 -3.29 -13.26 -46.32
C ALA A 22 -3.58 -14.32 -45.25
N CYS A 23 -4.81 -14.87 -45.25
CA CYS A 23 -5.15 -16.10 -44.54
C CYS A 23 -4.43 -17.33 -45.17
N SER A 24 -3.10 -17.35 -45.14
CA SER A 24 -2.31 -18.46 -45.67
C SER A 24 -1.27 -18.91 -44.67
N ASN A 25 -1.33 -20.19 -44.31
CA ASN A 25 -0.33 -20.94 -43.54
C ASN A 25 1.04 -21.07 -44.24
N GLU A 26 1.42 -20.12 -45.11
CA GLU A 26 2.71 -20.15 -45.80
C GLU A 26 3.67 -19.10 -45.21
N PRO A 27 4.90 -19.50 -44.85
CA PRO A 27 5.89 -18.58 -44.30
C PRO A 27 6.30 -17.52 -45.33
N VAL A 28 6.42 -16.26 -44.89
CA VAL A 28 6.94 -15.16 -45.72
C VAL A 28 8.43 -15.38 -45.98
N VAL A 29 8.77 -15.88 -47.18
CA VAL A 29 10.17 -16.13 -47.56
C VAL A 29 10.81 -14.85 -48.12
N SER A 30 11.74 -14.25 -47.36
CA SER A 30 12.52 -13.11 -47.85
C SER A 30 13.43 -13.52 -49.03
N LYS A 31 13.43 -12.72 -50.11
CA LYS A 31 14.28 -12.98 -51.30
C LYS A 31 15.67 -12.33 -51.17
N ALA A 32 16.67 -13.20 -50.96
CA ALA A 32 18.07 -13.19 -51.38
C ALA A 32 18.92 -11.89 -51.33
N ASN A 33 19.75 -11.83 -50.27
CA ASN A 33 21.19 -11.51 -50.18
C ASN A 33 21.77 -10.13 -50.59
N THR A 34 22.20 -9.43 -49.52
CA THR A 34 23.18 -8.34 -49.39
C THR A 34 22.57 -6.94 -49.21
N LEU A 35 22.66 -6.42 -47.99
CA LEU A 35 22.05 -5.15 -47.57
C LEU A 35 23.02 -3.96 -47.62
N LEU A 36 24.33 -4.21 -47.49
CA LEU A 36 25.37 -3.18 -47.61
C LEU A 36 26.70 -3.77 -48.09
N SER A 37 27.36 -3.06 -49.00
CA SER A 37 28.71 -3.36 -49.47
C SER A 37 29.50 -2.05 -49.53
N TYR A 38 30.68 -2.01 -48.92
CA TYR A 38 31.58 -0.87 -49.09
C TYR A 38 33.03 -1.34 -49.23
N ILE A 39 33.83 -0.49 -49.85
CA ILE A 39 35.26 -0.71 -50.06
C ILE A 39 35.99 0.05 -48.96
N THR A 40 36.88 -0.62 -48.23
CA THR A 40 37.70 0.03 -47.20
C THR A 40 38.59 1.12 -47.81
N SER A 41 39.11 2.02 -46.98
CA SER A 41 39.90 3.19 -47.39
C SER A 41 41.19 2.88 -48.17
N ASP A 42 41.58 1.61 -48.26
CA ASP A 42 42.68 1.09 -49.07
C ASP A 42 42.28 0.75 -50.51
N GLY A 43 40.99 0.78 -50.85
CA GLY A 43 40.51 0.54 -52.21
C GLY A 43 40.53 -0.92 -52.67
N GLU A 44 41.00 -1.85 -51.84
CA GLU A 44 41.24 -3.25 -52.24
C GLU A 44 40.36 -4.28 -51.52
N THR A 45 39.84 -3.96 -50.32
CA THR A 45 38.99 -4.91 -49.57
C THR A 45 37.51 -4.55 -49.68
N ARG A 46 36.74 -5.45 -50.31
CA ARG A 46 35.28 -5.42 -50.35
C ARG A 46 34.74 -6.17 -49.14
N VAL A 47 34.02 -5.47 -48.27
CA VAL A 47 33.30 -6.09 -47.14
C VAL A 47 31.82 -6.14 -47.49
N ASP A 48 31.31 -7.35 -47.71
CA ASP A 48 29.90 -7.62 -47.97
C ASP A 48 29.22 -8.03 -46.66
N PHE A 49 28.25 -7.25 -46.17
CA PHE A 49 27.37 -7.72 -45.10
C PHE A 49 26.18 -8.44 -45.71
N THR A 50 26.10 -9.76 -45.49
CA THR A 50 24.92 -10.54 -45.85
C THR A 50 23.76 -10.21 -44.90
N THR A 51 22.52 -10.28 -45.39
CA THR A 51 21.30 -10.03 -44.60
C THR A 51 21.29 -10.90 -43.33
N ASN A 52 21.77 -12.13 -43.42
CA ASN A 52 21.78 -13.10 -42.34
C ASN A 52 22.69 -12.69 -41.16
N GLU A 53 23.88 -12.15 -41.37
CA GLU A 53 24.82 -11.81 -40.27
C GLU A 53 24.42 -10.56 -39.48
N LEU A 54 23.80 -9.57 -40.14
CA LEU A 54 23.25 -8.38 -39.49
C LEU A 54 21.99 -8.71 -38.69
N LEU A 55 21.14 -9.61 -39.20
CA LEU A 55 19.94 -10.10 -38.54
C LEU A 55 20.29 -11.00 -37.34
N LEU A 56 21.18 -11.96 -37.48
CA LEU A 56 21.63 -12.83 -36.39
C LEU A 56 22.25 -12.05 -35.21
N ASN A 57 23.07 -11.03 -35.48
CA ASN A 57 23.60 -10.16 -34.41
C ASN A 57 22.53 -9.26 -33.77
N TYR A 58 21.50 -8.86 -34.51
CA TYR A 58 20.37 -8.08 -33.99
C TYR A 58 19.48 -8.93 -33.06
N PHE A 59 19.29 -10.21 -33.39
CA PHE A 59 18.44 -11.13 -32.63
C PHE A 59 19.15 -11.81 -31.45
N ASN A 60 20.47 -11.98 -31.47
CA ASN A 60 21.15 -12.81 -30.48
C ASN A 60 21.52 -12.14 -29.14
N ASN A 61 21.48 -10.80 -28.96
CA ASN A 61 22.14 -10.20 -27.77
C ASN A 61 21.62 -8.85 -27.21
N ASP A 62 20.42 -8.33 -27.54
CA ASP A 62 19.95 -7.06 -26.94
C ASP A 62 18.44 -7.10 -26.58
N THR A 63 18.07 -6.59 -25.40
CA THR A 63 16.67 -6.32 -24.99
C THR A 63 16.02 -5.23 -25.83
N ALA A 64 16.79 -4.19 -26.18
CA ALA A 64 16.32 -3.08 -27.02
C ALA A 64 15.86 -3.52 -28.42
N SER A 65 16.37 -4.65 -28.96
CA SER A 65 15.93 -5.14 -30.27
C SER A 65 14.57 -5.84 -30.25
N THR A 66 14.10 -6.30 -29.08
CA THR A 66 12.76 -6.91 -28.93
C THR A 66 11.68 -5.85 -28.71
N GLN A 67 11.97 -4.77 -27.98
CA GLN A 67 11.06 -3.62 -27.85
C GLN A 67 10.77 -2.97 -29.21
N ASP A 68 11.83 -2.68 -29.99
CA ASP A 68 11.68 -2.15 -31.36
C ASP A 68 10.74 -3.04 -32.22
N LEU A 69 10.79 -4.38 -32.05
CA LEU A 69 9.92 -5.31 -32.77
C LEU A 69 8.47 -5.26 -32.26
N TYR A 70 8.28 -5.17 -30.95
CA TYR A 70 6.97 -4.99 -30.34
C TYR A 70 6.29 -3.71 -30.88
N ASP A 71 6.98 -2.56 -30.87
CA ASP A 71 6.43 -1.27 -31.30
C ASP A 71 5.90 -1.34 -32.73
N VAL A 72 6.69 -1.93 -33.63
CA VAL A 72 6.34 -2.05 -35.05
C VAL A 72 5.18 -3.02 -35.28
N VAL A 73 5.11 -4.12 -34.52
CA VAL A 73 3.99 -5.06 -34.62
C VAL A 73 2.72 -4.45 -34.04
N TYR A 74 2.83 -3.71 -32.93
CA TYR A 74 1.70 -3.02 -32.33
C TYR A 74 1.13 -1.96 -33.28
N GLU A 75 1.98 -1.13 -33.89
CA GLU A 75 1.57 -0.18 -34.94
C GLU A 75 0.81 -0.87 -36.08
N ALA A 76 1.34 -2.00 -36.57
CA ALA A 76 0.69 -2.76 -37.64
C ALA A 76 -0.70 -3.28 -37.21
N MET A 77 -0.82 -3.77 -35.99
CA MET A 77 -2.09 -4.26 -35.44
C MET A 77 -3.13 -3.15 -35.29
N LEU A 78 -2.73 -1.98 -34.78
CA LEU A 78 -3.60 -0.80 -34.71
C LEU A 78 -4.13 -0.43 -36.10
N LYS A 79 -3.21 -0.30 -37.07
CA LYS A 79 -3.59 0.00 -38.45
C LYS A 79 -4.52 -1.07 -39.01
N LYS A 80 -4.34 -2.36 -38.71
CA LYS A 80 -5.26 -3.42 -39.15
C LYS A 80 -6.64 -3.25 -38.53
N TYR A 81 -6.71 -3.00 -37.22
CA TYR A 81 -7.96 -2.80 -36.49
C TYR A 81 -8.76 -1.65 -37.10
N TYR A 82 -8.18 -0.46 -37.23
CA TYR A 82 -8.89 0.71 -37.75
C TYR A 82 -9.17 0.68 -39.25
N ASN A 83 -8.39 -0.08 -40.04
CA ASN A 83 -8.69 -0.29 -41.46
C ASN A 83 -9.81 -1.31 -41.71
N ASP A 84 -10.29 -2.00 -40.66
CA ASP A 84 -11.51 -2.80 -40.78
C ASP A 84 -12.71 -1.87 -41.07
N PRO A 85 -13.56 -2.16 -42.08
CA PRO A 85 -14.75 -1.37 -42.35
C PRO A 85 -15.68 -1.15 -41.15
N ALA A 86 -15.63 -2.03 -40.13
CA ALA A 86 -16.37 -1.87 -38.89
C ALA A 86 -15.95 -0.63 -38.07
N HIS A 87 -14.72 -0.15 -38.23
CA HIS A 87 -14.12 0.95 -37.46
C HIS A 87 -13.85 2.20 -38.30
N ALA A 88 -14.45 2.29 -39.49
CA ALA A 88 -14.18 3.37 -40.44
C ALA A 88 -14.60 4.76 -39.93
N THR A 89 -15.66 4.84 -39.11
CA THR A 89 -16.11 6.13 -38.55
C THR A 89 -15.09 6.65 -37.54
N GLU A 90 -14.58 5.76 -36.71
CA GLU A 90 -13.62 6.13 -35.66
C GLU A 90 -12.25 6.45 -36.25
N LEU A 91 -11.84 5.76 -37.32
CA LEU A 91 -10.67 6.15 -38.10
C LEU A 91 -10.81 7.58 -38.66
N GLU A 92 -11.98 7.97 -39.21
CA GLU A 92 -12.20 9.33 -39.71
C GLU A 92 -12.07 10.39 -38.59
N GLU A 93 -12.56 10.09 -37.38
CA GLU A 93 -12.44 10.96 -36.21
C GLU A 93 -10.99 11.11 -35.76
N ILE A 94 -10.27 9.98 -35.63
CA ILE A 94 -8.85 9.94 -35.29
C ILE A 94 -8.01 10.72 -36.32
N GLU A 95 -8.27 10.56 -37.60
CA GLU A 95 -7.58 11.33 -38.64
C GLU A 95 -7.86 12.83 -38.55
N ALA A 96 -9.09 13.23 -38.20
CA ALA A 96 -9.44 14.63 -38.01
C ALA A 96 -8.72 15.26 -36.79
N GLN A 97 -8.65 14.52 -35.67
CA GLN A 97 -7.86 14.91 -34.51
C GLN A 97 -6.37 15.02 -34.84
N THR A 98 -5.84 14.07 -35.62
CA THR A 98 -4.45 14.06 -36.09
C THR A 98 -4.13 15.29 -36.94
N ARG A 99 -5.00 15.62 -37.90
CA ARG A 99 -4.84 16.85 -38.71
C ARG A 99 -4.80 18.09 -37.83
N THR A 100 -5.66 18.16 -36.82
CA THR A 100 -5.68 19.28 -35.86
C THR A 100 -4.36 19.39 -35.09
N LYS A 101 -3.83 18.28 -34.53
CA LYS A 101 -2.53 18.28 -33.85
C LYS A 101 -1.37 18.75 -34.74
N VAL A 102 -1.37 18.39 -36.04
CA VAL A 102 -0.35 18.86 -36.99
C VAL A 102 -0.50 20.36 -37.28
N GLU A 103 -1.73 20.86 -37.44
CA GLU A 103 -1.97 22.29 -37.66
C GLU A 103 -1.59 23.11 -36.41
N ASP A 104 -1.88 22.63 -35.19
CA ASP A 104 -1.45 23.29 -33.94
C ASP A 104 0.08 23.45 -33.90
N LYS A 105 0.84 22.48 -34.41
CA LYS A 105 2.30 22.56 -34.51
C LYS A 105 2.78 23.54 -35.58
N LYS A 106 2.02 23.73 -36.66
CA LYS A 106 2.31 24.77 -37.66
C LYS A 106 2.02 26.15 -37.10
N GLU A 107 0.94 26.30 -36.33
CA GLU A 107 0.66 27.54 -35.58
C GLU A 107 1.78 27.83 -34.57
N GLU A 108 2.26 26.81 -33.84
CA GLU A 108 3.43 26.92 -32.94
C GLU A 108 4.69 27.42 -33.67
N ALA A 109 4.96 26.91 -34.87
CA ALA A 109 6.08 27.39 -35.71
C ALA A 109 5.89 28.85 -36.15
N GLN A 110 4.67 29.23 -36.53
CA GLN A 110 4.36 30.60 -36.94
C GLN A 110 4.53 31.58 -35.77
N ASP A 111 4.01 31.26 -34.60
CA ASP A 111 4.13 32.09 -33.39
C ASP A 111 5.59 32.28 -32.97
N LYS A 112 6.40 31.21 -33.08
CA LYS A 112 7.86 31.29 -32.82
C LYS A 112 8.58 32.13 -33.86
N ALA A 113 8.26 31.97 -35.14
CA ALA A 113 8.86 32.77 -36.20
C ALA A 113 8.60 34.27 -35.99
N ASP A 114 7.36 34.62 -35.64
CA ASP A 114 6.95 36.00 -35.35
C ASP A 114 7.62 36.55 -34.07
N THR A 115 7.74 35.71 -33.03
CA THR A 115 8.35 36.09 -31.74
C THR A 115 9.87 36.27 -31.83
N ASP A 116 10.56 35.30 -32.43
CA ASP A 116 12.01 35.24 -32.49
C ASP A 116 12.58 35.99 -33.71
N GLN A 117 11.70 36.53 -34.56
CA GLN A 117 12.06 37.20 -35.82
C GLN A 117 12.86 36.30 -36.76
N THR A 118 12.45 35.03 -36.85
CA THR A 118 13.02 33.98 -37.71
C THR A 118 12.04 33.62 -38.84
N ASP A 119 12.47 32.76 -39.78
CA ASP A 119 11.62 32.30 -40.87
C ASP A 119 10.78 31.08 -40.42
N TYR A 120 9.50 31.05 -40.81
CA TYR A 120 8.60 29.93 -40.54
C TYR A 120 9.20 28.57 -40.92
N ASP A 121 9.83 28.47 -42.10
CA ASP A 121 10.42 27.22 -42.59
C ASP A 121 11.55 26.70 -41.67
N ASP A 122 12.30 27.61 -41.03
CA ASP A 122 13.35 27.26 -40.09
C ASP A 122 12.78 26.76 -38.77
N GLU A 123 11.73 27.40 -38.24
CA GLU A 123 11.05 26.95 -37.01
C GLU A 123 10.28 25.64 -37.24
N TRP A 124 9.61 25.49 -38.38
CA TRP A 124 8.93 24.25 -38.76
C TRP A 124 9.92 23.09 -38.89
N LYS A 125 11.09 23.33 -39.51
CA LYS A 125 12.16 22.32 -39.54
C LYS A 125 12.64 21.95 -38.14
N ARG A 126 12.76 22.91 -37.20
CA ARG A 126 13.15 22.60 -35.81
C ARG A 126 12.11 21.77 -35.09
N ILE A 127 10.82 22.05 -35.29
CA ILE A 127 9.74 21.22 -34.74
C ILE A 127 9.84 19.80 -35.29
N LEU A 128 9.94 19.62 -36.61
CA LEU A 128 10.12 18.31 -37.23
C LEU A 128 11.40 17.60 -36.75
N ASP A 129 12.50 18.33 -36.57
CA ASP A 129 13.77 17.79 -36.06
C ASP A 129 13.67 17.31 -34.61
N SER A 130 12.85 17.97 -33.80
CA SER A 130 12.57 17.61 -32.41
C SER A 130 11.62 16.42 -32.32
N GLU A 131 10.44 16.54 -32.94
CA GLU A 131 9.37 15.54 -32.88
C GLU A 131 9.76 14.21 -33.54
N LEU A 132 10.55 14.26 -34.62
CA LEU A 132 11.01 13.10 -35.39
C LEU A 132 12.52 12.88 -35.21
N SER A 133 13.05 13.24 -34.04
CA SER A 133 14.48 13.14 -33.72
C SER A 133 15.03 11.73 -33.89
N ASP A 134 14.16 10.73 -33.77
CA ASP A 134 14.40 9.31 -33.86
C ASP A 134 14.53 8.81 -35.33
N LEU A 135 14.07 9.61 -36.31
CA LEU A 135 14.20 9.40 -37.74
C LEU A 135 15.47 10.06 -38.32
N ARG A 136 15.89 9.62 -39.52
CA ARG A 136 16.95 10.29 -40.28
C ARG A 136 16.44 11.65 -40.77
N GLU A 137 17.29 12.68 -40.72
CA GLU A 137 16.94 14.07 -41.09
C GLU A 137 16.17 14.15 -42.42
N ASN A 138 16.59 13.41 -43.44
CA ASN A 138 15.94 13.40 -44.76
C ASN A 138 14.57 12.67 -44.84
N LYS A 139 14.08 12.15 -43.72
CA LYS A 139 12.79 11.48 -43.55
C LYS A 139 11.86 12.22 -42.58
N ARG A 140 12.31 13.35 -42.02
CA ARG A 140 11.53 14.18 -41.11
C ARG A 140 10.64 15.10 -41.94
N THR A 141 9.48 14.58 -42.31
CA THR A 141 8.49 15.28 -43.15
C THR A 141 7.21 15.51 -42.35
N GLU A 142 6.38 16.45 -42.81
CA GLU A 142 5.03 16.64 -42.27
C GLU A 142 4.21 15.35 -42.34
N GLU A 143 4.33 14.58 -43.43
CA GLU A 143 3.69 13.27 -43.58
C GLU A 143 4.16 12.27 -42.50
N ALA A 144 5.46 12.24 -42.18
CA ALA A 144 5.97 11.38 -41.11
C ALA A 144 5.52 11.83 -39.71
N LEU A 145 5.34 13.14 -39.51
CA LEU A 145 4.77 13.69 -38.28
C LEU A 145 3.28 13.32 -38.16
N TYR A 146 2.54 13.42 -39.25
CA TYR A 146 1.15 12.98 -39.33
C TYR A 146 1.02 11.50 -38.99
N ASP A 147 1.84 10.63 -39.61
CA ASP A 147 1.80 9.19 -39.34
C ASP A 147 2.14 8.87 -37.87
N LYS A 148 3.10 9.57 -37.27
CA LYS A 148 3.44 9.44 -35.85
C LYS A 148 2.22 9.78 -34.98
N TYR A 149 1.63 10.95 -35.17
CA TYR A 149 0.45 11.38 -34.40
C TYR A 149 -0.79 10.53 -34.66
N LEU A 150 -0.93 9.99 -35.87
CA LEU A 150 -2.01 9.06 -36.20
C LEU A 150 -1.93 7.80 -35.33
N VAL A 151 -0.72 7.22 -35.22
CA VAL A 151 -0.49 6.03 -34.39
C VAL A 151 -0.67 6.35 -32.90
N GLU A 152 -0.16 7.49 -32.42
CA GLU A 152 -0.35 7.92 -31.03
C GLU A 152 -1.85 8.10 -30.69
N ASN A 153 -2.64 8.71 -31.58
CA ASN A 153 -4.08 8.84 -31.38
C ASN A 153 -4.81 7.49 -31.45
N MET A 154 -4.37 6.56 -32.30
CA MET A 154 -4.89 5.19 -32.32
C MET A 154 -4.58 4.44 -31.02
N GLN A 155 -3.38 4.64 -30.45
CA GLN A 155 -3.00 4.06 -29.15
C GLN A 155 -3.86 4.64 -28.02
N GLU A 156 -4.09 5.95 -28.03
CA GLU A 156 -4.94 6.62 -27.05
C GLU A 156 -6.40 6.12 -27.11
N ASP A 157 -6.99 6.05 -28.31
CA ASP A 157 -8.37 5.55 -28.49
C ASP A 157 -8.50 4.08 -28.08
N ILE A 158 -7.60 3.20 -28.53
CA ILE A 158 -7.67 1.78 -28.18
C ILE A 158 -7.46 1.54 -26.68
N GLY A 159 -6.59 2.34 -26.04
CA GLY A 159 -6.39 2.33 -24.60
C GLY A 159 -7.67 2.73 -23.87
N ASN A 160 -8.29 3.85 -24.26
CA ASN A 160 -9.56 4.26 -23.65
C ASN A 160 -10.66 3.20 -23.80
N ARG A 161 -10.77 2.55 -24.97
CA ARG A 161 -11.71 1.43 -25.17
C ARG A 161 -11.42 0.24 -24.26
N PHE A 162 -10.14 -0.13 -24.14
CA PHE A 162 -9.73 -1.19 -23.22
C PHE A 162 -10.14 -0.83 -21.79
N TYR A 163 -9.85 0.38 -21.32
CA TYR A 163 -10.28 0.87 -20.01
C TYR A 163 -11.81 0.75 -19.83
N ASP A 164 -12.58 1.30 -20.76
CA ASP A 164 -14.05 1.32 -20.68
C ASP A 164 -14.65 -0.09 -20.62
N ASN A 165 -14.03 -1.05 -21.32
CA ASN A 165 -14.45 -2.45 -21.31
C ASN A 165 -14.09 -3.17 -20.00
N PHE A 166 -12.99 -2.77 -19.35
CA PHE A 166 -12.34 -3.57 -18.31
C PHE A 166 -12.13 -2.83 -16.97
N GLN A 167 -12.83 -1.72 -16.73
CA GLN A 167 -12.77 -0.98 -15.45
C GLN A 167 -13.89 -1.34 -14.46
N ASN A 168 -14.89 -2.10 -14.89
CA ASN A 168 -16.13 -2.30 -14.12
C ASN A 168 -15.88 -2.93 -12.75
N TRP A 169 -16.33 -2.26 -11.68
CA TRP A 169 -16.20 -2.76 -10.31
C TRP A 169 -17.17 -3.89 -9.97
N ASN A 170 -18.35 -3.90 -10.58
CA ASN A 170 -19.42 -4.83 -10.23
C ASN A 170 -19.27 -6.14 -11.00
N GLU A 171 -18.52 -7.06 -10.41
CA GLU A 171 -18.29 -8.42 -10.93
C GLU A 171 -19.61 -9.15 -11.23
N ALA A 172 -20.68 -8.92 -10.47
CA ALA A 172 -21.97 -9.58 -10.67
C ALA A 172 -22.67 -9.20 -11.98
N ASN A 173 -22.17 -8.22 -12.72
CA ASN A 173 -22.62 -7.93 -14.09
C ASN A 173 -22.20 -9.03 -15.09
N PHE A 174 -21.26 -9.90 -14.72
CA PHE A 174 -20.66 -10.89 -15.60
C PHE A 174 -20.97 -12.30 -15.11
N GLU A 175 -21.48 -13.16 -15.99
CA GLU A 175 -21.87 -14.53 -15.64
C GLU A 175 -20.64 -15.45 -15.63
N GLU A 176 -20.37 -16.09 -14.49
CA GLU A 176 -19.22 -16.99 -14.28
C GLU A 176 -19.16 -18.09 -15.37
N GLY A 177 -17.97 -18.31 -15.91
CA GLY A 177 -17.72 -19.33 -16.94
C GLY A 177 -18.06 -18.92 -18.38
N THR A 178 -18.64 -17.73 -18.59
CA THR A 178 -18.77 -17.14 -19.94
C THR A 178 -17.42 -16.64 -20.46
N GLU A 179 -17.33 -16.40 -21.77
CA GLU A 179 -16.12 -15.82 -22.35
C GLU A 179 -15.89 -14.39 -21.87
N GLU A 180 -16.96 -13.60 -21.75
CA GLU A 180 -16.91 -12.25 -21.21
C GLU A 180 -16.36 -12.24 -19.77
N TYR A 181 -16.78 -13.18 -18.92
CA TYR A 181 -16.23 -13.29 -17.57
C TYR A 181 -14.74 -13.64 -17.57
N LYS A 182 -14.27 -14.52 -18.47
CA LYS A 182 -12.82 -14.82 -18.60
C LYS A 182 -12.03 -13.62 -19.10
N ASP A 183 -12.58 -12.85 -20.04
CA ASP A 183 -11.96 -11.62 -20.51
C ASP A 183 -11.87 -10.61 -19.37
N GLN A 184 -12.92 -10.48 -18.54
CA GLN A 184 -12.86 -9.66 -17.33
C GLN A 184 -11.83 -10.18 -16.33
N GLN A 185 -11.78 -11.49 -16.03
CA GLN A 185 -10.73 -12.03 -15.16
C GLN A 185 -9.32 -11.71 -15.67
N THR A 186 -9.11 -11.79 -16.99
CA THR A 186 -7.80 -11.58 -17.61
C THR A 186 -7.40 -10.09 -17.65
N TYR A 187 -8.33 -9.23 -18.04
CA TYR A 187 -8.05 -7.85 -18.43
C TYR A 187 -8.62 -6.79 -17.49
N ASN A 188 -9.54 -7.14 -16.58
CA ASN A 188 -10.14 -6.17 -15.67
C ASN A 188 -9.08 -5.52 -14.79
N ILE A 189 -8.87 -4.23 -15.01
CA ILE A 189 -7.82 -3.44 -14.35
C ILE A 189 -8.14 -3.12 -12.90
N PHE A 190 -9.36 -3.42 -12.44
CA PHE A 190 -9.77 -3.17 -11.07
C PHE A 190 -9.71 -4.44 -10.22
N TRP A 191 -10.44 -5.51 -10.59
CA TRP A 191 -10.55 -6.74 -9.80
C TRP A 191 -10.06 -8.01 -10.49
N GLY A 192 -9.66 -7.96 -11.77
CA GLY A 192 -9.16 -9.15 -12.47
C GLY A 192 -7.87 -9.71 -11.83
N GLU A 193 -7.37 -10.84 -12.33
CA GLU A 193 -6.13 -11.52 -11.86
C GLU A 193 -4.90 -10.59 -11.84
N ASN A 194 -5.00 -9.49 -12.57
CA ASN A 194 -3.99 -8.48 -12.75
C ASN A 194 -4.44 -7.07 -12.33
N GLY A 195 -5.66 -6.95 -11.82
CA GLY A 195 -6.28 -5.70 -11.43
C GLY A 195 -5.64 -5.06 -10.20
N TYR A 196 -6.00 -3.80 -9.95
CA TYR A 196 -5.52 -3.01 -8.83
C TYR A 196 -5.69 -3.74 -7.49
N LEU A 197 -6.88 -4.27 -7.21
CA LEU A 197 -7.18 -4.92 -5.93
C LEU A 197 -6.29 -6.15 -5.68
N GLU A 198 -6.01 -6.91 -6.74
CA GLU A 198 -5.20 -8.14 -6.68
C GLU A 198 -3.70 -7.84 -6.59
N LYS A 199 -3.21 -6.81 -7.27
CA LYS A 199 -1.76 -6.50 -7.35
C LYS A 199 -1.27 -5.47 -6.33
N ARG A 200 -2.16 -4.63 -5.81
CA ARG A 200 -1.83 -3.58 -4.85
C ARG A 200 -2.32 -3.89 -3.44
N ILE A 201 -3.30 -4.79 -3.29
CA ILE A 201 -3.86 -5.23 -2.00
C ILE A 201 -4.13 -4.02 -1.08
N PRO A 202 -5.05 -3.13 -1.48
CA PRO A 202 -5.21 -1.83 -0.82
C PRO A 202 -5.91 -1.95 0.55
N TYR A 203 -5.30 -1.34 1.55
CA TYR A 203 -5.87 -1.11 2.87
C TYR A 203 -6.40 0.31 2.99
N HIS A 204 -7.54 0.50 3.64
CA HIS A 204 -8.01 1.82 4.04
C HIS A 204 -7.73 2.03 5.52
N VAL A 205 -6.95 3.07 5.84
CA VAL A 205 -6.42 3.28 7.18
C VAL A 205 -6.74 4.69 7.67
N SER A 206 -7.13 4.78 8.94
CA SER A 206 -7.30 6.04 9.67
C SER A 206 -6.32 6.07 10.85
N HIS A 207 -5.81 7.24 11.22
CA HIS A 207 -4.96 7.38 12.40
C HIS A 207 -5.19 8.67 13.21
N ILE A 208 -4.75 8.63 14.46
CA ILE A 208 -4.55 9.79 15.32
C ILE A 208 -3.08 9.79 15.73
N LEU A 209 -2.38 10.89 15.46
CA LEU A 209 -1.00 11.08 15.89
C LEU A 209 -0.97 11.99 17.11
N VAL A 210 -0.28 11.55 18.16
CA VAL A 210 0.19 12.43 19.24
C VAL A 210 1.70 12.56 19.10
N LYS A 211 2.18 13.75 18.74
CA LYS A 211 3.62 14.03 18.69
C LYS A 211 4.17 14.09 20.09
N VAL A 212 5.38 13.57 20.27
CA VAL A 212 6.04 13.55 21.58
C VAL A 212 7.46 14.10 21.47
N ASP A 213 7.95 14.69 22.56
CA ASP A 213 9.32 15.22 22.65
C ASP A 213 10.39 14.11 22.69
N ALA A 214 9.97 12.85 22.88
CA ALA A 214 10.85 11.69 22.92
C ALA A 214 11.57 11.46 21.59
N ALA A 215 12.90 11.31 21.64
CA ALA A 215 13.72 11.01 20.47
C ALA A 215 13.46 9.60 19.89
N SER A 216 13.72 9.40 18.59
CA SER A 216 13.55 8.09 17.91
C SER A 216 14.37 6.97 18.53
N ASN A 217 15.57 7.28 19.01
CA ASN A 217 16.56 6.28 19.39
C ASN A 217 16.55 5.95 20.89
N THR A 218 15.61 6.53 21.67
CA THR A 218 15.48 6.25 23.10
C THR A 218 14.62 5.00 23.31
N LEU A 219 15.25 3.82 23.31
CA LEU A 219 14.54 2.53 23.34
C LEU A 219 13.81 2.21 24.66
N TYR A 220 14.24 2.81 25.78
CA TYR A 220 13.73 2.49 27.12
C TYR A 220 13.69 3.68 28.10
N ASN A 221 14.26 4.83 27.74
CA ASN A 221 14.43 6.00 28.61
C ASN A 221 14.02 7.31 27.93
N ALA A 222 12.98 7.28 27.11
CA ALA A 222 12.37 8.44 26.51
C ALA A 222 11.89 9.44 27.56
N GLU A 223 12.01 10.73 27.25
CA GLU A 223 11.49 11.82 28.07
C GLU A 223 10.40 12.55 27.29
N ILE A 224 9.23 12.71 27.90
CA ILE A 224 8.09 13.43 27.33
C ILE A 224 7.74 14.64 28.20
N SER A 225 7.05 15.61 27.61
CA SER A 225 6.54 16.78 28.35
C SER A 225 5.26 16.46 29.13
N GLU A 226 4.83 17.40 29.98
CA GLU A 226 3.49 17.34 30.61
C GLU A 226 2.39 17.48 29.54
N ASP A 227 2.62 18.30 28.51
CA ASP A 227 1.68 18.50 27.41
C ASP A 227 1.50 17.21 26.58
N ASP A 228 2.59 16.49 26.29
CA ASP A 228 2.57 15.19 25.59
C ASP A 228 1.71 14.17 26.35
N ALA A 229 1.91 14.08 27.67
CA ALA A 229 1.16 13.18 28.54
C ALA A 229 -0.35 13.53 28.55
N ASN A 230 -0.67 14.82 28.61
CA ASN A 230 -2.04 15.32 28.55
C ASN A 230 -2.68 15.04 27.18
N GLN A 231 -1.94 15.16 26.08
CA GLN A 231 -2.44 14.86 24.74
C GLN A 231 -2.78 13.38 24.55
N ILE A 232 -1.92 12.47 25.02
CA ILE A 232 -2.23 11.02 25.01
C ILE A 232 -3.55 10.75 25.74
N TYR A 233 -3.75 11.36 26.91
CA TYR A 233 -5.01 11.26 27.65
C TYR A 233 -6.20 11.83 26.88
N ASN A 234 -6.05 13.03 26.31
CA ASN A 234 -7.13 13.72 25.58
C ASN A 234 -7.56 12.97 24.31
N VAL A 235 -6.71 12.10 23.76
CA VAL A 235 -7.11 11.17 22.68
C VAL A 235 -7.85 9.97 23.25
N LEU A 236 -7.28 9.30 24.25
CA LEU A 236 -7.77 7.99 24.71
C LEU A 236 -9.01 8.07 25.62
N GLU A 237 -9.17 9.12 26.41
CA GLU A 237 -10.34 9.30 27.28
C GLU A 237 -11.67 9.40 26.49
N PRO A 238 -11.82 10.29 25.48
CA PRO A 238 -13.08 10.39 24.74
C PRO A 238 -13.37 9.11 23.94
N LEU A 239 -12.35 8.46 23.39
CA LEU A 239 -12.49 7.16 22.72
C LEU A 239 -12.98 6.09 23.71
N ALA A 240 -12.38 6.02 24.91
CA ALA A 240 -12.75 5.04 25.94
C ALA A 240 -14.20 5.17 26.40
N HIS A 241 -14.72 6.39 26.53
CA HIS A 241 -16.12 6.63 26.89
C HIS A 241 -17.08 6.38 25.71
N GLY A 242 -16.57 6.35 24.47
CA GLY A 242 -17.38 6.20 23.27
C GLY A 242 -18.30 7.40 22.99
N ASP A 243 -17.95 8.58 23.52
CA ASP A 243 -18.75 9.80 23.38
C ASP A 243 -18.56 10.47 22.01
N PHE A 244 -17.45 10.17 21.33
CA PHE A 244 -17.07 10.71 20.03
C PHE A 244 -16.60 9.59 19.09
N SER A 245 -16.82 9.76 17.78
CA SER A 245 -16.23 8.87 16.78
C SER A 245 -14.71 9.05 16.71
N PHE A 246 -14.01 8.02 16.23
CA PHE A 246 -12.57 8.07 16.01
C PHE A 246 -12.17 9.30 15.18
N GLY A 247 -12.90 9.54 14.08
CA GLY A 247 -12.65 10.69 13.22
C GLY A 247 -12.86 12.04 13.89
N THR A 248 -13.81 12.15 14.83
CA THR A 248 -14.01 13.40 15.60
C THR A 248 -12.86 13.64 16.57
N VAL A 249 -12.38 12.58 17.24
CA VAL A 249 -11.20 12.70 18.12
C VAL A 249 -9.96 13.05 17.30
N ALA A 250 -9.82 12.47 16.10
CA ALA A 250 -8.74 12.80 15.17
C ALA A 250 -8.73 14.27 14.74
N GLU A 251 -9.89 14.82 14.39
CA GLU A 251 -10.04 16.24 14.04
C GLU A 251 -9.62 17.17 15.19
N LEU A 252 -9.97 16.80 16.43
CA LEU A 252 -9.73 17.62 17.61
C LEU A 252 -8.32 17.53 18.19
N HIS A 253 -7.69 16.36 18.08
CA HIS A 253 -6.49 16.03 18.87
C HIS A 253 -5.31 15.47 18.07
N SER A 254 -5.45 15.15 16.77
CA SER A 254 -4.32 14.66 15.98
C SER A 254 -3.36 15.78 15.59
N ASP A 255 -2.06 15.57 15.83
CA ASP A 255 -0.96 16.44 15.41
C ASP A 255 -0.54 16.23 13.94
N ASP A 256 -1.21 15.32 13.24
CA ASP A 256 -1.01 15.07 11.82
C ASP A 256 -1.94 15.92 10.94
N THR A 257 -1.51 16.17 9.71
CA THR A 257 -2.32 16.91 8.74
C THR A 257 -3.61 16.19 8.34
N SER A 258 -3.70 14.86 8.53
CA SER A 258 -4.92 14.08 8.35
C SER A 258 -6.06 14.46 9.30
N SER A 259 -5.81 15.24 10.37
CA SER A 259 -6.84 15.87 11.20
C SER A 259 -7.91 16.60 10.37
N ASN A 260 -7.50 17.27 9.28
CA ASN A 260 -8.42 17.95 8.35
C ASN A 260 -9.33 17.00 7.54
N SER A 261 -9.01 15.71 7.58
CA SER A 261 -9.72 14.61 6.94
C SER A 261 -10.20 13.58 7.96
N PHE A 262 -10.42 14.00 9.22
CA PHE A 262 -10.89 13.13 10.31
C PHE A 262 -9.98 11.91 10.55
N GLY A 263 -8.67 12.11 10.42
CA GLY A 263 -7.67 11.06 10.61
C GLY A 263 -7.47 10.12 9.41
N ASN A 264 -8.27 10.27 8.34
CA ASN A 264 -8.18 9.40 7.17
C ASN A 264 -6.83 9.59 6.44
N LEU A 265 -6.03 8.52 6.36
CA LEU A 265 -4.75 8.48 5.65
C LEU A 265 -4.88 8.11 4.17
N GLY A 266 -6.07 7.67 3.75
CA GLY A 266 -6.34 7.18 2.41
C GLY A 266 -5.99 5.71 2.27
N ILE A 267 -5.55 5.35 1.07
CA ILE A 267 -5.19 3.98 0.73
C ILE A 267 -3.72 3.76 1.06
N MET A 268 -3.46 2.71 1.84
CA MET A 268 -2.15 2.11 2.01
C MET A 268 -2.11 0.83 1.19
N ASP A 269 -1.29 0.82 0.16
CA ASP A 269 -1.07 -0.34 -0.69
C ASP A 269 0.42 -0.69 -0.74
N THR A 270 0.77 -1.71 -1.51
CA THR A 270 2.15 -2.18 -1.66
C THR A 270 3.15 -1.14 -2.20
N ALA A 271 2.68 -0.06 -2.83
CA ALA A 271 3.53 1.06 -3.26
C ALA A 271 3.73 2.12 -2.17
N THR A 272 2.97 2.05 -1.07
CA THR A 272 2.92 3.15 -0.12
C THR A 272 4.06 3.09 0.89
N SER A 273 4.86 4.15 0.95
CA SER A 273 6.05 4.24 1.82
C SER A 273 5.68 4.64 3.25
N PHE A 274 5.15 3.69 4.03
CA PHE A 274 4.95 3.86 5.48
C PHE A 274 6.14 3.32 6.31
N VAL A 275 6.26 3.78 7.55
CA VAL A 275 7.23 3.28 8.53
C VAL A 275 6.91 1.84 8.95
N ASN A 276 7.91 1.10 9.39
CA ASN A 276 7.75 -0.34 9.65
C ASN A 276 6.78 -0.64 10.79
N GLU A 277 6.63 0.25 11.78
CA GLU A 277 5.63 0.12 12.83
C GLU A 277 4.20 0.16 12.29
N PHE A 278 3.95 0.95 11.23
CA PHE A 278 2.64 1.01 10.56
C PHE A 278 2.36 -0.28 9.79
N LYS A 279 3.35 -0.74 9.02
CA LYS A 279 3.24 -1.99 8.24
C LYS A 279 2.98 -3.17 9.17
N LEU A 280 3.75 -3.28 10.26
CA LEU A 280 3.54 -4.31 11.28
C LEU A 280 2.14 -4.18 11.88
N GLY A 281 1.72 -2.95 12.20
CA GLY A 281 0.38 -2.58 12.65
C GLY A 281 -0.73 -3.26 11.86
N ILE A 282 -0.69 -3.08 10.55
CA ILE A 282 -1.72 -3.55 9.61
C ILE A 282 -1.59 -5.05 9.36
N TYR A 283 -0.37 -5.58 9.25
CA TYR A 283 -0.16 -7.02 9.14
C TYR A 283 -0.76 -7.76 10.33
N ILE A 284 -0.43 -7.33 11.55
CA ILE A 284 -0.92 -7.95 12.78
C ILE A 284 -2.45 -7.83 12.90
N TYR A 285 -3.07 -6.79 12.32
CA TYR A 285 -4.54 -6.72 12.25
C TYR A 285 -5.13 -7.94 11.51
N ASP A 286 -4.57 -8.28 10.35
CA ASP A 286 -5.05 -9.44 9.60
C ASP A 286 -4.75 -10.75 10.35
N THR A 287 -3.52 -10.93 10.84
CA THR A 287 -3.14 -12.14 11.59
C THR A 287 -4.02 -12.38 12.82
N LEU A 288 -4.30 -11.33 13.60
CA LEU A 288 -4.99 -11.51 14.89
C LEU A 288 -6.49 -11.58 14.78
N PHE A 289 -7.08 -10.82 13.86
CA PHE A 289 -8.53 -10.63 13.82
C PHE A 289 -9.17 -11.38 12.66
N ASN A 290 -8.39 -11.74 11.64
CA ASN A 290 -8.91 -12.22 10.38
C ASN A 290 -8.43 -13.64 9.98
N ASP A 291 -7.41 -14.22 10.62
CA ASP A 291 -6.86 -15.55 10.25
C ASP A 291 -7.84 -16.74 10.32
N ASN A 292 -8.96 -16.62 11.04
CA ASN A 292 -10.02 -17.64 11.08
C ASN A 292 -11.19 -17.35 10.12
N ASP A 293 -11.14 -16.24 9.38
CA ASP A 293 -12.08 -15.98 8.29
C ASP A 293 -11.61 -16.77 7.05
N PRO A 294 -12.40 -17.74 6.56
CA PRO A 294 -11.98 -18.58 5.43
C PRO A 294 -11.70 -17.79 4.15
N ASP A 295 -12.29 -16.61 3.97
CA ASP A 295 -12.01 -15.76 2.82
C ASP A 295 -10.65 -15.08 2.96
N ILE A 296 -10.23 -14.73 4.19
CA ILE A 296 -8.95 -14.07 4.47
C ILE A 296 -7.82 -15.08 4.53
N GLU A 297 -8.03 -16.25 5.15
CA GLU A 297 -7.08 -17.37 5.14
C GLU A 297 -6.75 -17.80 3.69
N ALA A 298 -7.75 -17.85 2.81
CA ALA A 298 -7.54 -18.15 1.40
C ALA A 298 -6.75 -17.07 0.64
N ASN A 299 -6.82 -15.81 1.09
CA ASN A 299 -6.16 -14.66 0.48
C ASN A 299 -4.81 -14.30 1.13
N ALA A 300 -4.49 -14.79 2.33
CA ALA A 300 -3.24 -14.50 3.05
C ALA A 300 -2.11 -15.50 2.70
N THR A 301 -1.93 -15.79 1.41
CA THR A 301 -0.88 -16.71 0.92
C THR A 301 0.43 -15.96 0.65
N GLU A 302 1.55 -16.68 0.52
CA GLU A 302 2.86 -16.11 0.11
C GLU A 302 2.77 -15.30 -1.20
N GLU A 303 1.87 -15.68 -2.11
CA GLU A 303 1.64 -14.97 -3.38
C GLU A 303 0.82 -13.67 -3.22
N LYS A 304 0.14 -13.50 -2.08
CA LYS A 304 -0.74 -12.36 -1.75
C LYS A 304 -0.34 -11.72 -0.43
N ASP A 305 0.97 -11.64 -0.18
CA ASP A 305 1.50 -10.95 0.99
C ASP A 305 1.88 -9.50 0.66
N PRO A 306 1.06 -8.51 1.04
CA PRO A 306 1.36 -7.10 0.76
C PRO A 306 2.60 -6.59 1.50
N PHE A 307 3.03 -7.29 2.55
CA PHE A 307 4.10 -6.87 3.43
C PHE A 307 5.34 -7.76 3.35
N ASN A 308 5.27 -8.88 2.63
CA ASN A 308 6.37 -9.85 2.48
C ASN A 308 6.92 -10.33 3.85
N LEU A 309 6.00 -10.71 4.73
CA LEU A 309 6.23 -11.33 6.03
C LEU A 309 6.11 -12.86 5.94
N TYR A 310 5.07 -13.39 5.31
CA TYR A 310 4.78 -14.81 5.09
C TYR A 310 5.95 -15.53 4.40
N GLY A 311 6.58 -16.46 5.12
CA GLY A 311 7.66 -17.31 4.60
C GLY A 311 9.07 -16.79 4.87
N SER A 312 9.21 -15.61 5.49
CA SER A 312 10.49 -15.08 5.96
C SER A 312 10.90 -15.71 7.30
N ASN A 313 12.20 -15.65 7.66
CA ASN A 313 12.64 -16.00 9.03
C ASN A 313 12.08 -15.05 10.10
N ASN A 314 11.36 -13.99 9.71
CA ASN A 314 10.84 -12.96 10.59
C ASN A 314 9.45 -13.30 11.16
N ASP A 315 8.66 -14.14 10.47
CA ASP A 315 7.36 -14.62 10.98
C ASP A 315 7.47 -15.27 12.35
N GLU A 316 8.44 -16.20 12.52
CA GLU A 316 8.68 -16.85 13.81
C GLU A 316 9.05 -15.82 14.89
N PHE A 317 9.77 -14.76 14.52
CA PHE A 317 10.09 -13.70 15.47
C PHE A 317 8.86 -12.88 15.85
N PHE A 318 8.07 -12.39 14.90
CA PHE A 318 6.87 -11.59 15.19
C PHE A 318 5.83 -12.41 15.97
N ASN A 319 5.72 -13.69 15.62
CA ASN A 319 4.92 -14.65 16.37
C ASN A 319 5.41 -14.77 17.84
N ASN A 320 6.70 -14.97 18.07
CA ASN A 320 7.24 -15.04 19.42
C ASN A 320 7.24 -13.69 20.16
N LEU A 321 7.32 -12.58 19.43
CA LEU A 321 7.29 -11.22 19.96
C LEU A 321 5.93 -10.93 20.61
N GLY A 322 4.85 -11.44 20.01
CA GLY A 322 3.48 -11.26 20.46
C GLY A 322 3.04 -9.80 20.48
N ILE A 323 1.92 -9.51 21.15
CA ILE A 323 1.35 -8.18 21.28
C ILE A 323 1.31 -7.71 22.74
N ASN A 324 1.27 -6.39 22.92
CA ASN A 324 1.23 -5.77 24.25
C ASN A 324 -0.16 -5.23 24.60
N PHE A 325 -0.40 -5.07 25.90
CA PHE A 325 -1.63 -4.49 26.42
C PHE A 325 -1.34 -3.34 27.34
N ILE A 326 -2.07 -2.26 27.12
CA ILE A 326 -2.04 -1.04 27.92
C ILE A 326 -3.38 -0.97 28.65
N PRO A 327 -3.41 -1.28 29.96
CA PRO A 327 -4.64 -1.15 30.75
C PRO A 327 -5.13 0.29 30.73
N TYR A 328 -6.44 0.52 30.62
CA TYR A 328 -7.03 1.86 30.62
C TYR A 328 -6.68 2.66 31.89
N GLU A 329 -6.45 1.98 33.02
CA GLU A 329 -5.92 2.62 34.24
C GLU A 329 -4.65 3.44 33.96
N VAL A 330 -3.77 2.97 33.08
CA VAL A 330 -2.51 3.65 32.69
C VAL A 330 -2.80 4.99 32.02
N VAL A 331 -3.84 5.08 31.19
CA VAL A 331 -4.26 6.31 30.51
C VAL A 331 -4.64 7.37 31.52
N THR A 332 -5.40 7.02 32.55
CA THR A 332 -5.75 7.98 33.61
C THR A 332 -4.55 8.41 34.44
N LYS A 333 -3.60 7.49 34.68
CA LYS A 333 -2.42 7.74 35.52
C LYS A 333 -1.35 8.58 34.83
N ILE A 334 -1.15 8.43 33.52
CA ILE A 334 -0.17 9.27 32.81
C ILE A 334 -0.57 10.75 32.86
N ASN A 335 -1.87 11.05 32.81
CA ASN A 335 -2.43 12.40 33.02
C ASN A 335 -2.33 12.85 34.49
N GLN A 336 -2.77 12.00 35.42
CA GLN A 336 -2.73 12.31 36.86
C GLN A 336 -1.32 12.68 37.33
N TYR A 337 -0.28 12.05 36.76
CA TYR A 337 1.11 12.24 37.13
C TYR A 337 1.95 12.90 36.03
N ALA A 338 1.33 13.75 35.20
CA ALA A 338 2.00 14.47 34.12
C ALA A 338 3.00 15.53 34.64
N GLY A 339 2.76 16.09 35.84
CA GLY A 339 3.64 17.09 36.46
C GLY A 339 5.04 16.57 36.87
N THR A 340 5.90 17.49 37.33
CA THR A 340 7.28 17.20 37.77
C THR A 340 7.50 17.30 39.28
N THR A 341 6.50 17.79 40.03
CA THR A 341 6.59 18.02 41.47
C THR A 341 5.58 17.18 42.24
N ASP A 342 6.02 16.60 43.36
CA ASP A 342 5.13 15.84 44.24
C ASP A 342 4.05 16.72 44.87
N SER A 343 3.13 16.12 45.62
CA SER A 343 2.07 16.83 46.35
C SER A 343 2.59 17.86 47.38
N SER A 344 3.89 17.84 47.68
CA SER A 344 4.60 18.75 48.59
C SER A 344 5.50 19.76 47.87
N GLY A 345 5.57 19.74 46.54
CA GLY A 345 6.35 20.67 45.71
C GLY A 345 7.82 20.28 45.47
N HIS A 346 8.25 19.06 45.80
CA HIS A 346 9.62 18.60 45.55
C HIS A 346 9.78 18.02 44.15
N GLN A 347 10.92 18.29 43.50
CA GLN A 347 11.29 17.66 42.22
C GLN A 347 11.83 16.25 42.45
N VAL A 348 11.37 15.29 41.65
CA VAL A 348 11.78 13.87 41.73
C VAL A 348 13.27 13.70 41.48
N ASN A 349 13.93 12.88 42.30
CA ASN A 349 15.31 12.42 42.11
C ASN A 349 16.28 13.54 41.67
N GLU A 350 16.27 14.63 42.43
CA GLU A 350 17.10 15.83 42.19
C GLU A 350 16.90 16.48 40.81
N GLY A 351 15.74 16.24 40.17
CA GLY A 351 15.40 16.76 38.85
C GLY A 351 15.76 15.83 37.69
N ASN A 352 16.13 14.56 37.94
CA ASN A 352 16.38 13.59 36.87
C ASN A 352 15.07 13.21 36.15
N ALA A 353 14.95 13.66 34.91
CA ALA A 353 13.72 13.51 34.13
C ALA A 353 13.34 12.06 33.82
N ALA A 354 14.31 11.13 33.75
CA ALA A 354 14.01 9.70 33.56
C ALA A 354 13.11 9.13 34.67
N TYR A 355 13.14 9.72 35.88
CA TYR A 355 12.35 9.28 37.03
C TYR A 355 11.01 10.00 37.18
N TYR A 356 10.68 10.95 36.29
CA TYR A 356 9.37 11.56 36.33
C TYR A 356 8.29 10.50 36.07
N PRO A 357 7.20 10.45 36.85
CA PRO A 357 6.19 9.40 36.72
C PRO A 357 5.65 9.23 35.31
N ARG A 358 5.37 10.34 34.60
CA ARG A 358 4.95 10.29 33.19
C ARG A 358 5.96 9.59 32.29
N ASN A 359 7.27 9.78 32.51
CA ASN A 359 8.32 9.18 31.71
C ASN A 359 8.47 7.70 32.04
N ILE A 360 8.34 7.32 33.31
CA ILE A 360 8.30 5.90 33.71
C ILE A 360 7.09 5.21 33.07
N ILE A 361 5.89 5.80 33.17
CA ILE A 361 4.66 5.25 32.58
C ILE A 361 4.77 5.17 31.06
N PHE A 362 5.23 6.24 30.40
CA PHE A 362 5.42 6.30 28.96
C PHE A 362 6.41 5.23 28.50
N ASN A 363 7.59 5.14 29.12
CA ASN A 363 8.58 4.14 28.74
C ASN A 363 8.07 2.72 28.92
N THR A 364 7.31 2.48 29.98
CA THR A 364 6.76 1.17 30.26
C THR A 364 5.70 0.75 29.24
N TYR A 365 4.81 1.65 28.80
CA TYR A 365 3.66 1.29 27.96
C TYR A 365 3.67 1.85 26.53
N PHE A 366 3.98 3.13 26.36
CA PHE A 366 3.83 3.84 25.08
C PHE A 366 5.13 4.01 24.28
N ASN A 367 6.30 3.76 24.89
CA ASN A 367 7.59 3.74 24.19
C ASN A 367 7.98 2.33 23.71
N ASN A 368 7.01 1.43 23.58
CA ASN A 368 7.22 0.14 22.98
C ASN A 368 6.98 0.28 21.48
N HIS A 369 7.97 -0.04 20.66
CA HIS A 369 7.84 0.02 19.20
C HIS A 369 7.16 -1.24 18.64
N ASN A 370 6.95 -2.26 19.46
CA ASN A 370 6.00 -3.32 19.14
C ASN A 370 4.54 -2.80 19.25
N ILE A 371 3.59 -3.55 18.72
CA ILE A 371 2.16 -3.23 18.75
C ILE A 371 1.59 -3.40 20.16
N SER A 372 0.65 -2.50 20.48
CA SER A 372 -0.15 -2.60 21.69
C SER A 372 -1.64 -2.37 21.43
N PHE A 373 -2.49 -2.90 22.30
CA PHE A 373 -3.92 -2.57 22.39
C PHE A 373 -4.27 -1.99 23.76
N ILE A 374 -5.22 -1.06 23.81
CA ILE A 374 -5.75 -0.56 25.09
C ILE A 374 -6.83 -1.52 25.60
N THR A 375 -6.74 -1.96 26.86
CA THR A 375 -7.72 -2.90 27.47
C THR A 375 -8.52 -2.28 28.60
N LYS A 376 -9.76 -2.75 28.80
CA LYS A 376 -10.64 -2.34 29.90
C LYS A 376 -10.27 -3.03 31.22
N GLU A 377 -9.03 -2.85 31.62
CA GLU A 377 -8.44 -3.52 32.77
C GLU A 377 -7.76 -2.51 33.69
N HIS A 378 -7.64 -2.86 34.97
CA HIS A 378 -6.71 -2.25 35.91
C HIS A 378 -5.67 -3.27 36.35
N ARG A 379 -4.44 -2.82 36.60
CA ARG A 379 -3.36 -3.73 37.04
C ARG A 379 -3.12 -3.70 38.54
N GLY A 380 -4.05 -3.09 39.28
CA GLY A 380 -3.94 -2.99 40.73
C GLY A 380 -2.64 -2.27 41.09
N LEU A 381 -2.34 -1.18 40.38
CA LEU A 381 -1.31 -0.23 40.78
C LEU A 381 -1.78 0.38 42.12
N THR A 382 -1.54 -0.36 43.20
CA THR A 382 -2.09 -0.06 44.53
C THR A 382 -1.41 1.17 45.11
N ASP A 383 -2.11 1.89 45.99
CA ASP A 383 -1.53 3.04 46.70
C ASP A 383 -0.41 2.63 47.70
N ASP A 384 -0.15 1.33 47.93
CA ASP A 384 0.91 0.86 48.83
C ASP A 384 2.22 0.57 48.09
N ALA A 385 2.83 1.62 47.54
CA ALA A 385 4.07 1.54 46.77
C ALA A 385 5.26 0.90 47.55
N ASN A 386 5.25 0.98 48.88
CA ASN A 386 6.31 0.34 49.70
C ASN A 386 6.19 -1.18 49.70
N ALA A 387 4.97 -1.73 49.74
CA ALA A 387 4.76 -3.18 49.68
C ALA A 387 5.24 -3.76 48.34
N GLU A 388 4.99 -3.07 47.22
CA GLU A 388 5.49 -3.47 45.89
C GLU A 388 7.02 -3.35 45.80
N ALA A 389 7.61 -2.28 46.35
CA ALA A 389 9.06 -2.12 46.40
C ALA A 389 9.76 -3.25 47.17
N THR A 390 9.18 -3.71 48.29
CA THR A 390 9.69 -4.88 49.02
C THR A 390 9.64 -6.16 48.17
N LYS A 391 8.64 -6.34 47.31
CA LYS A 391 8.61 -7.51 46.40
C LYS A 391 9.73 -7.43 45.36
N LEU A 392 9.96 -6.25 44.78
CA LEU A 392 11.04 -6.01 43.82
C LEU A 392 12.42 -6.29 44.42
N ILE A 393 12.66 -5.86 45.66
CA ILE A 393 13.94 -6.13 46.35
C ILE A 393 14.19 -7.62 46.52
N ASN A 394 13.15 -8.40 46.82
CA ASN A 394 13.30 -9.82 47.11
C ASN A 394 13.37 -10.69 45.84
N ASN A 395 12.64 -10.32 44.78
CA ASN A 395 12.38 -11.20 43.65
C ASN A 395 12.56 -10.55 42.26
N GLY A 396 12.76 -9.23 42.16
CA GLY A 396 12.78 -8.47 40.91
C GLY A 396 14.10 -7.76 40.64
N SER A 397 15.21 -8.27 41.21
CA SER A 397 16.54 -7.68 41.03
C SER A 397 17.34 -8.44 39.97
N HIS A 398 17.95 -7.73 39.02
CA HIS A 398 18.86 -8.29 38.03
C HIS A 398 20.17 -7.50 37.99
N VAL A 399 21.26 -8.16 37.61
CA VAL A 399 22.57 -7.52 37.47
C VAL A 399 22.73 -7.09 36.01
N GLY A 400 22.86 -5.79 35.77
CA GLY A 400 23.12 -5.26 34.44
C GLY A 400 24.51 -5.63 33.93
N ASN A 401 24.75 -5.41 32.63
CA ASN A 401 26.04 -5.69 31.98
C ASN A 401 27.20 -4.84 32.51
N ASP A 402 26.90 -3.76 33.24
CA ASP A 402 27.83 -2.89 33.94
C ASP A 402 28.18 -3.36 35.36
N GLY A 403 27.53 -4.43 35.85
CA GLY A 403 27.72 -4.99 37.18
C GLY A 403 26.84 -4.38 38.27
N ASN A 404 25.97 -3.41 37.94
CA ASN A 404 25.04 -2.79 38.89
C ASN A 404 23.77 -3.63 39.06
N VAL A 405 23.17 -3.57 40.25
CA VAL A 405 21.87 -4.21 40.52
C VAL A 405 20.77 -3.25 40.17
N TYR A 406 19.85 -3.71 39.33
CA TYR A 406 18.67 -2.99 38.91
C TYR A 406 17.43 -3.71 39.39
N TYR A 407 16.36 -2.98 39.64
CA TYR A 407 15.05 -3.53 39.95
C TYR A 407 14.14 -3.37 38.74
N SER A 408 13.34 -4.38 38.42
CA SER A 408 12.38 -4.34 37.31
C SER A 408 11.06 -4.96 37.75
N ASP A 409 9.94 -4.35 37.34
CA ASP A 409 8.62 -4.99 37.45
C ASP A 409 8.43 -6.11 36.39
N LEU A 410 9.40 -6.24 35.48
CA LEU A 410 9.47 -7.32 34.51
C LEU A 410 10.30 -8.47 35.09
N VAL A 411 9.89 -9.71 34.82
CA VAL A 411 10.67 -10.91 35.14
C VAL A 411 11.90 -11.02 34.22
N SER A 412 12.82 -11.96 34.50
CA SER A 412 14.09 -12.12 33.77
C SER A 412 13.98 -12.27 32.24
N ASN A 413 12.83 -12.67 31.69
CA ASN A 413 12.60 -12.74 30.24
C ASN A 413 12.07 -11.42 29.64
N GLY A 414 11.89 -10.36 30.44
CA GLY A 414 11.45 -9.04 29.97
C GLY A 414 9.95 -8.87 29.82
N THR A 415 9.16 -9.83 30.30
CA THR A 415 7.70 -9.73 30.32
C THR A 415 7.20 -9.40 31.72
N TRP A 416 5.93 -9.02 31.83
CA TRP A 416 5.28 -8.79 33.13
C TRP A 416 4.97 -10.13 33.82
N GLY A 417 5.51 -10.41 35.02
CA GLY A 417 5.26 -11.71 35.68
C GLY A 417 5.90 -11.99 37.06
N ASP A 418 5.83 -13.25 37.48
CA ASP A 418 6.46 -13.93 38.65
C ASP A 418 7.29 -15.16 38.17
N GLU A 419 8.60 -15.22 38.40
CA GLU A 419 9.48 -16.24 37.81
C GLU A 419 9.12 -17.72 38.12
N ASN A 420 8.19 -17.99 39.03
CA ASN A 420 7.88 -19.34 39.51
C ASN A 420 6.64 -20.02 38.89
N ASN A 421 5.98 -19.44 37.89
CA ASN A 421 4.77 -20.02 37.29
C ASN A 421 4.87 -20.16 35.77
N TYR A 422 5.38 -21.30 35.29
CA TYR A 422 5.60 -21.64 33.87
C TYR A 422 4.29 -21.88 33.08
N ASN A 423 3.33 -20.94 33.14
CA ASN A 423 2.17 -20.84 32.26
C ASN A 423 1.85 -19.34 32.14
N TYR A 424 2.48 -18.66 31.18
CA TYR A 424 2.39 -17.21 30.99
C TYR A 424 1.47 -16.86 29.82
N THR A 425 0.22 -17.28 29.91
CA THR A 425 -0.88 -16.59 29.25
C THR A 425 -1.08 -15.25 29.95
N TRP A 426 -1.20 -14.18 29.16
CA TRP A 426 -2.10 -13.06 29.42
C TRP A 426 -2.59 -12.94 30.87
N LYS A 427 -1.80 -12.39 31.80
CA LYS A 427 -2.41 -11.94 33.05
C LYS A 427 -3.24 -10.71 32.73
N ASN A 428 -4.51 -10.96 32.41
CA ASN A 428 -5.57 -9.96 32.43
C ASN A 428 -5.37 -9.14 33.70
N GLY A 429 -5.31 -7.81 33.56
CA GLY A 429 -5.61 -6.98 34.70
C GLY A 429 -7.02 -7.33 35.21
N GLU A 430 -7.35 -6.92 36.43
CA GLU A 430 -8.71 -7.06 36.90
C GLU A 430 -9.64 -6.19 36.03
N ALA A 431 -10.74 -6.78 35.55
CA ALA A 431 -11.65 -6.10 34.64
C ALA A 431 -12.25 -4.86 35.30
N LEU A 432 -12.27 -3.74 34.60
CA LEU A 432 -12.94 -2.52 35.06
C LEU A 432 -14.46 -2.69 34.88
N THR A 433 -15.22 -2.52 35.97
CA THR A 433 -16.69 -2.61 35.93
C THR A 433 -17.38 -1.28 35.60
N ASP A 434 -16.63 -0.30 35.08
CA ASP A 434 -17.15 1.02 34.72
C ASP A 434 -17.98 0.94 33.43
N GLU A 435 -19.31 1.06 33.58
CA GLU A 435 -20.28 1.05 32.47
C GLU A 435 -20.23 2.31 31.60
N THR A 436 -19.51 3.37 32.01
CA THR A 436 -19.33 4.57 31.20
C THR A 436 -18.30 4.40 30.08
N LEU A 437 -17.45 3.38 30.18
CA LEU A 437 -16.40 3.07 29.19
C LEU A 437 -16.96 2.24 28.02
N LYS A 438 -17.75 2.89 27.15
CA LYS A 438 -18.46 2.23 26.04
C LYS A 438 -17.63 2.03 24.79
N GLY A 439 -16.45 2.64 24.69
CA GLY A 439 -15.54 2.45 23.57
C GLY A 439 -14.87 1.07 23.54
N PHE A 440 -14.98 0.30 24.62
CA PHE A 440 -14.41 -1.04 24.70
C PHE A 440 -15.40 -2.09 24.19
N GLN A 441 -14.90 -3.00 23.35
CA GLN A 441 -15.66 -4.13 22.83
C GLN A 441 -14.88 -5.43 23.06
N THR A 442 -15.62 -6.53 23.24
CA THR A 442 -15.02 -7.86 23.34
C THR A 442 -14.49 -8.27 21.97
N ILE A 443 -13.18 -8.48 21.88
CA ILE A 443 -12.52 -8.98 20.69
C ILE A 443 -11.91 -10.34 20.99
N HIS A 444 -12.05 -11.24 20.03
CA HIS A 444 -11.41 -12.55 19.99
C HIS A 444 -10.07 -12.41 19.29
N PHE A 445 -9.01 -12.95 19.89
CA PHE A 445 -7.68 -12.97 19.28
C PHE A 445 -7.42 -14.36 18.70
N ASN A 446 -7.14 -14.45 17.40
CA ASN A 446 -6.84 -15.70 16.70
C ASN A 446 -5.36 -16.09 16.83
N TYR A 447 -4.77 -15.94 18.02
CA TYR A 447 -3.33 -16.09 18.22
C TYR A 447 -2.97 -17.13 19.27
N ASP A 448 -2.00 -17.99 18.94
CA ASP A 448 -1.51 -19.03 19.82
C ASP A 448 -0.35 -18.52 20.71
N VAL A 449 -0.50 -18.73 22.01
CA VAL A 449 0.27 -18.09 23.06
C VAL A 449 1.57 -18.82 23.42
N ASN A 450 1.90 -19.95 22.78
CA ASN A 450 3.10 -20.73 23.13
C ASN A 450 3.90 -21.31 21.95
N GLY A 451 3.57 -20.99 20.70
CA GLY A 451 4.15 -21.68 19.54
C GLY A 451 3.69 -23.14 19.41
N ASP A 452 2.53 -23.47 19.96
CA ASP A 452 1.78 -24.70 19.73
C ASP A 452 0.30 -24.34 19.48
N HIS A 453 -0.09 -24.19 18.20
CA HIS A 453 -1.40 -23.72 17.72
C HIS A 453 -2.60 -24.37 18.46
N VAL A 454 -2.95 -23.85 19.64
CA VAL A 454 -4.12 -24.29 20.39
C VAL A 454 -4.97 -23.05 20.67
N ILE A 455 -5.91 -22.84 19.75
CA ILE A 455 -7.10 -22.03 19.94
C ILE A 455 -7.84 -22.58 21.17
N ASP A 456 -7.84 -21.86 22.28
CA ASP A 456 -8.86 -22.06 23.32
C ASP A 456 -10.01 -21.08 23.02
N ASP A 457 -11.24 -21.58 22.89
CA ASP A 457 -12.45 -20.83 22.50
C ASP A 457 -12.80 -19.63 23.43
N ASP A 458 -12.00 -19.40 24.48
CA ASP A 458 -12.24 -18.47 25.59
C ASP A 458 -11.28 -17.25 25.63
N ASP A 459 -10.29 -17.11 24.73
CA ASP A 459 -9.32 -16.00 24.75
C ASP A 459 -9.87 -14.68 24.16
N THR A 460 -10.80 -14.08 24.91
CA THR A 460 -11.38 -12.77 24.62
C THR A 460 -10.83 -11.67 25.52
N LYS A 461 -10.78 -10.44 25.00
CA LYS A 461 -10.54 -9.23 25.81
C LYS A 461 -11.45 -8.07 25.42
N GLU A 462 -11.81 -7.26 26.40
CA GLU A 462 -12.38 -5.93 26.15
C GLU A 462 -11.26 -4.96 25.72
N VAL A 463 -11.19 -4.67 24.43
CA VAL A 463 -10.23 -3.73 23.84
C VAL A 463 -10.91 -2.49 23.30
N LEU A 464 -10.17 -1.39 23.26
CA LEU A 464 -10.66 -0.13 22.74
C LEU A 464 -10.87 -0.21 21.23
N CYS A 465 -12.07 0.11 20.77
CA CYS A 465 -12.45 0.10 19.36
C CYS A 465 -13.00 1.46 18.92
N ASP A 466 -13.03 1.69 17.61
CA ASP A 466 -13.78 2.79 17.02
C ASP A 466 -15.30 2.56 17.13
N GLU A 467 -16.09 3.52 16.63
CA GLU A 467 -17.55 3.44 16.61
C GLU A 467 -18.11 2.27 15.77
N ASN A 468 -17.26 1.62 14.95
CA ASN A 468 -17.61 0.52 14.06
C ASN A 468 -17.16 -0.84 14.59
N GLY A 469 -16.50 -0.88 15.76
CA GLY A 469 -15.94 -2.10 16.33
C GLY A 469 -14.57 -2.50 15.77
N ASN A 470 -13.92 -1.65 14.98
CA ASN A 470 -12.54 -1.86 14.58
C ASN A 470 -11.61 -1.65 15.79
N PRO A 471 -10.75 -2.61 16.14
CA PRO A 471 -9.76 -2.44 17.19
C PRO A 471 -8.82 -1.26 16.92
N ILE A 472 -8.54 -0.46 17.94
CA ILE A 472 -7.56 0.64 17.86
C ILE A 472 -6.18 0.10 18.22
N ILE A 473 -5.29 0.11 17.23
CA ILE A 473 -3.92 -0.37 17.32
C ILE A 473 -3.03 0.78 17.78
N VAL A 474 -2.18 0.55 18.78
CA VAL A 474 -1.26 1.56 19.31
C VAL A 474 0.16 1.20 18.90
N VAL A 475 0.83 2.13 18.21
CA VAL A 475 2.24 1.98 17.82
C VAL A 475 3.04 3.23 18.17
N ARG A 476 4.29 3.05 18.60
CA ARG A 476 5.27 4.12 18.72
C ARG A 476 6.11 4.12 17.45
N ALA A 477 6.09 5.20 16.68
CA ALA A 477 6.88 5.28 15.47
C ALA A 477 7.64 6.61 15.36
N GLY A 478 8.80 6.59 14.71
CA GLY A 478 9.41 7.85 14.30
C GLY A 478 10.79 7.82 13.67
N THR A 479 11.04 8.83 12.82
CA THR A 479 12.31 9.19 12.16
C THR A 479 12.85 10.53 12.68
N SER A 480 14.02 10.98 12.24
CA SER A 480 14.65 12.23 12.76
C SER A 480 13.77 13.50 12.73
N ASP A 481 12.70 13.49 11.94
CA ASP A 481 11.77 14.59 11.67
C ASP A 481 10.31 14.30 12.09
N TYR A 482 10.02 13.09 12.57
CA TYR A 482 8.69 12.62 12.90
C TYR A 482 8.71 11.70 14.12
N GLN A 483 8.03 12.03 15.21
CA GLN A 483 8.02 11.22 16.44
C GLN A 483 6.64 11.28 17.09
N GLY A 484 6.02 10.13 17.33
CA GLY A 484 4.75 10.11 18.03
C GLY A 484 4.26 8.73 18.43
N VAL A 485 3.20 8.76 19.22
CA VAL A 485 2.32 7.63 19.47
C VAL A 485 1.17 7.72 18.47
N HIS A 486 0.91 6.62 17.78
CA HIS A 486 -0.14 6.53 16.80
C HIS A 486 -1.22 5.57 17.26
N PHE A 487 -2.45 5.99 17.05
CA PHE A 487 -3.64 5.17 17.21
C PHE A 487 -4.16 4.92 15.81
N ILE A 488 -4.15 3.66 15.37
CA ILE A 488 -4.44 3.27 13.99
C ILE A 488 -5.70 2.41 13.98
N VAL A 489 -6.55 2.65 13.00
CA VAL A 489 -7.74 1.84 12.70
C VAL A 489 -7.66 1.39 11.25
N VAL A 490 -7.82 0.08 11.02
CA VAL A 490 -7.99 -0.50 9.69
C VAL A 490 -9.48 -0.49 9.36
N GLU A 491 -9.89 0.43 8.50
CA GLU A 491 -11.28 0.61 8.07
C GLU A 491 -11.71 -0.53 7.12
N ARG A 492 -10.77 -0.97 6.27
CA ARG A 492 -10.92 -2.09 5.35
C ARG A 492 -9.57 -2.73 5.07
N SER A 493 -9.49 -4.04 5.25
CA SER A 493 -8.34 -4.85 4.81
C SER A 493 -8.45 -5.16 3.32
N GLY A 494 -7.30 -5.18 2.63
CA GLY A 494 -7.20 -5.62 1.24
C GLY A 494 -7.39 -7.13 1.06
N LEU A 495 -7.24 -7.91 2.13
CA LEU A 495 -7.41 -9.37 2.13
C LEU A 495 -8.84 -9.81 2.46
N ASP A 496 -9.62 -8.91 3.04
CA ASP A 496 -11.02 -9.09 3.37
C ASP A 496 -11.87 -9.01 2.09
N ALA A 497 -12.24 -10.18 1.55
CA ALA A 497 -13.05 -10.26 0.34
C ALA A 497 -14.46 -9.68 0.57
N THR A 498 -15.06 -9.92 1.75
CA THR A 498 -16.40 -9.43 2.09
C THR A 498 -16.54 -9.06 3.57
N ARG A 499 -17.16 -7.91 3.86
CA ARG A 499 -17.46 -7.48 5.24
C ARG A 499 -18.91 -7.14 5.44
N THR A 500 -19.41 -7.54 6.60
CA THR A 500 -20.77 -7.23 7.02
C THR A 500 -20.79 -5.93 7.82
N TYR A 501 -21.67 -5.02 7.43
CA TYR A 501 -21.89 -3.74 8.09
C TYR A 501 -23.32 -3.65 8.62
N THR A 502 -23.52 -2.91 9.71
CA THR A 502 -24.84 -2.49 10.15
C THR A 502 -25.35 -1.37 9.24
N ALA A 503 -26.58 -1.50 8.76
CA ALA A 503 -27.26 -0.50 7.95
C ALA A 503 -27.52 0.79 8.75
N PRO A 504 -27.71 1.95 8.07
CA PRO A 504 -27.99 3.22 8.75
C PRO A 504 -29.23 3.24 9.64
N ASN A 505 -30.14 2.26 9.48
CA ASN A 505 -31.30 2.10 10.35
C ASN A 505 -30.96 1.46 11.72
N GLY A 506 -29.74 0.94 11.90
CA GLY A 506 -29.27 0.31 13.13
C GLY A 506 -29.85 -1.10 13.39
N GLU A 507 -30.66 -1.64 12.47
CA GLU A 507 -31.35 -2.93 12.67
C GLU A 507 -30.94 -3.98 11.64
N ASP A 508 -30.77 -3.58 10.38
CA ASP A 508 -30.39 -4.49 9.30
C ASP A 508 -28.88 -4.57 9.14
N THR A 509 -28.40 -5.65 8.52
CA THR A 509 -27.00 -5.79 8.11
C THR A 509 -26.92 -6.00 6.60
N TYR A 510 -25.83 -5.57 5.99
CA TYR A 510 -25.53 -5.84 4.59
C TYR A 510 -24.06 -6.21 4.42
N THR A 511 -23.77 -7.04 3.42
CA THR A 511 -22.41 -7.40 3.03
C THR A 511 -21.93 -6.46 1.93
N SER A 512 -20.70 -5.97 2.07
CA SER A 512 -19.96 -5.27 1.01
C SER A 512 -18.80 -6.16 0.57
N THR A 513 -18.65 -6.37 -0.74
CA THR A 513 -17.42 -6.95 -1.29
C THR A 513 -16.28 -5.94 -1.30
N LEU A 514 -15.05 -6.40 -1.50
CA LEU A 514 -13.89 -5.53 -1.66
C LEU A 514 -14.04 -4.60 -2.86
N ASN A 515 -14.55 -5.15 -3.98
CA ASN A 515 -14.83 -4.39 -5.20
C ASN A 515 -15.86 -3.28 -4.95
N GLU A 516 -16.91 -3.57 -4.19
CA GLU A 516 -17.90 -2.56 -3.78
C GLU A 516 -17.26 -1.49 -2.90
N TYR A 517 -16.42 -1.87 -1.94
CA TYR A 517 -15.82 -0.92 -1.02
C TYR A 517 -14.91 0.09 -1.73
N PHE A 518 -14.12 -0.37 -2.68
CA PHE A 518 -13.21 0.46 -3.48
C PHE A 518 -13.81 0.91 -4.82
N ALA A 519 -15.13 0.83 -5.00
CA ALA A 519 -15.78 1.37 -6.18
C ALA A 519 -15.55 2.90 -6.26
N ALA A 520 -14.97 3.36 -7.37
CA ALA A 520 -14.69 4.77 -7.63
C ALA A 520 -15.95 5.55 -8.05
N GLU A 521 -17.03 5.39 -7.28
CA GLU A 521 -18.36 5.94 -7.59
C GLU A 521 -18.87 6.80 -6.43
N SER A 522 -19.36 7.99 -6.76
CA SER A 522 -20.02 8.84 -5.76
C SER A 522 -21.30 8.15 -5.27
N PRO A 523 -21.56 8.05 -3.95
CA PRO A 523 -22.76 7.40 -3.41
C PRO A 523 -24.06 8.19 -3.73
N ILE A 524 -23.91 9.46 -4.12
CA ILE A 524 -25.00 10.36 -4.50
C ILE A 524 -24.73 11.03 -5.85
N ASP A 525 -25.78 11.47 -6.53
CA ASP A 525 -25.71 12.30 -7.73
C ASP A 525 -25.57 13.80 -7.39
N ASN A 526 -25.44 14.64 -8.42
CA ASN A 526 -25.32 16.09 -8.29
C ASN A 526 -26.57 16.78 -7.70
N ASP A 527 -27.72 16.08 -7.71
CA ASP A 527 -28.97 16.52 -7.09
C ASP A 527 -29.10 16.03 -5.63
N GLY A 528 -28.09 15.33 -5.11
CA GLY A 528 -28.05 14.77 -3.76
C GLY A 528 -28.92 13.53 -3.56
N ARG A 529 -29.34 12.86 -4.64
CA ARG A 529 -30.06 11.58 -4.57
C ARG A 529 -29.07 10.43 -4.60
N ILE A 530 -29.45 9.26 -4.08
CA ILE A 530 -28.62 8.06 -4.15
C ILE A 530 -28.27 7.72 -5.60
N ASN A 531 -26.98 7.55 -5.86
CA ASN A 531 -26.47 7.06 -7.13
C ASN A 531 -26.71 5.55 -7.22
N ARG A 532 -27.58 5.12 -8.14
CA ARG A 532 -27.88 3.69 -8.35
C ARG A 532 -26.82 2.94 -9.15
N ASN A 533 -25.78 3.64 -9.64
CA ASN A 533 -24.62 3.01 -10.26
C ASN A 533 -23.50 2.76 -9.23
N ALA A 534 -23.55 3.41 -8.06
CA ALA A 534 -22.68 3.13 -6.93
C ALA A 534 -23.19 1.89 -6.15
N PRO A 535 -22.39 1.29 -5.26
CA PRO A 535 -22.87 0.25 -4.36
C PRO A 535 -24.01 0.74 -3.43
N TYR A 536 -25.17 0.08 -3.47
CA TYR A 536 -26.34 0.40 -2.62
C TYR A 536 -27.08 -0.86 -2.13
N VAL A 537 -27.88 -0.68 -1.09
CA VAL A 537 -28.78 -1.71 -0.52
C VAL A 537 -30.23 -1.34 -0.85
N SER A 538 -31.05 -2.32 -1.29
CA SER A 538 -32.50 -2.17 -1.49
C SER A 538 -33.25 -3.01 -0.45
N THR A 539 -34.28 -2.47 0.20
CA THR A 539 -34.98 -3.12 1.32
C THR A 539 -35.97 -4.26 0.97
N THR A 540 -36.26 -4.55 -0.32
CA THR A 540 -37.24 -5.59 -0.75
C THR A 540 -36.76 -6.47 -1.90
N GLY A 541 -35.55 -6.24 -2.43
CA GLY A 541 -35.01 -7.06 -3.52
C GLY A 541 -35.69 -6.88 -4.89
N GLU A 542 -36.62 -5.94 -5.07
CA GLU A 542 -37.20 -5.62 -6.38
C GLU A 542 -36.95 -4.15 -6.78
N SER A 543 -36.19 -3.98 -7.86
CA SER A 543 -36.02 -2.69 -8.52
C SER A 543 -37.37 -2.15 -9.01
N ASN A 544 -37.68 -0.90 -8.68
CA ASN A 544 -38.63 0.00 -9.37
C ASN A 544 -39.96 0.36 -8.71
N THR A 545 -40.20 0.16 -7.40
CA THR A 545 -41.35 0.84 -6.76
C THR A 545 -41.08 1.30 -5.32
N GLY A 546 -40.46 2.47 -5.17
CA GLY A 546 -40.63 3.30 -3.95
C GLY A 546 -39.93 2.84 -2.66
N GLU A 547 -38.85 2.07 -2.76
CA GLU A 547 -38.07 1.61 -1.61
C GLU A 547 -37.07 2.62 -1.05
N VAL A 548 -36.77 2.48 0.25
CA VAL A 548 -35.64 3.16 0.88
C VAL A 548 -34.37 2.43 0.45
N ALA A 549 -33.60 3.04 -0.44
CA ALA A 549 -32.23 2.61 -0.70
C ALA A 549 -31.30 3.29 0.29
N TYR A 550 -30.22 2.61 0.67
CA TYR A 550 -29.10 3.21 1.38
C TYR A 550 -27.83 2.97 0.58
N SER A 551 -26.95 3.95 0.49
CA SER A 551 -25.61 3.72 -0.04
C SER A 551 -24.87 2.75 0.87
N LYS A 552 -24.20 1.74 0.30
CA LYS A 552 -23.28 0.90 1.07
C LYS A 552 -22.11 1.77 1.54
N ARG A 553 -21.46 1.37 2.63
CA ARG A 553 -20.21 1.98 3.07
C ARG A 553 -19.11 1.60 2.09
N THR A 554 -18.39 2.61 1.61
CA THR A 554 -17.28 2.52 0.66
C THR A 554 -16.17 3.46 1.11
N TYR A 555 -14.99 3.32 0.51
CA TYR A 555 -13.89 4.27 0.68
C TYR A 555 -14.33 5.72 0.41
N ILE A 556 -15.16 5.93 -0.63
CA ILE A 556 -15.64 7.25 -1.05
C ILE A 556 -16.47 7.94 0.04
N ASN A 557 -17.32 7.18 0.73
CA ASN A 557 -18.30 7.72 1.68
C ASN A 557 -18.01 7.38 3.16
N ASN A 558 -16.84 6.80 3.45
CA ASN A 558 -16.39 6.52 4.83
C ASN A 558 -16.43 7.77 5.72
N VAL A 559 -16.08 8.92 5.13
CA VAL A 559 -16.25 10.24 5.76
C VAL A 559 -17.43 10.93 5.10
N VAL A 560 -18.51 11.14 5.87
CA VAL A 560 -19.74 11.80 5.40
C VAL A 560 -19.42 13.22 4.89
N SER A 561 -19.83 13.51 3.66
CA SER A 561 -19.59 14.77 2.98
C SER A 561 -20.65 15.07 1.91
N ASP A 562 -20.43 16.13 1.14
CA ASP A 562 -21.26 16.49 -0.02
C ASP A 562 -20.79 15.83 -1.32
N TYR A 563 -21.60 15.98 -2.37
CA TYR A 563 -21.31 15.44 -3.71
C TYR A 563 -19.95 15.89 -4.25
N SER A 564 -19.55 17.14 -4.02
CA SER A 564 -18.31 17.67 -4.59
C SER A 564 -17.08 16.98 -4.01
N ASN A 565 -17.08 16.73 -2.71
CA ASN A 565 -16.02 16.00 -2.04
C ASN A 565 -16.03 14.50 -2.41
N TYR A 566 -17.21 13.88 -2.50
CA TYR A 566 -17.31 12.50 -2.97
C TYR A 566 -16.82 12.33 -4.41
N SER A 567 -17.25 13.21 -5.31
CA SER A 567 -16.80 13.20 -6.71
C SER A 567 -15.30 13.41 -6.80
N SER A 568 -14.72 14.29 -6.00
CA SER A 568 -13.26 14.48 -5.96
C SER A 568 -12.54 13.21 -5.52
N ARG A 569 -13.00 12.54 -4.45
CA ARG A 569 -12.39 11.27 -3.99
C ARG A 569 -12.54 10.16 -5.02
N ALA A 570 -13.70 10.08 -5.68
CA ALA A 570 -13.98 9.10 -6.73
C ALA A 570 -13.00 9.27 -7.89
N THR A 571 -12.83 10.50 -8.40
CA THR A 571 -11.86 10.80 -9.46
C THR A 571 -10.42 10.56 -9.02
N THR A 572 -10.06 10.84 -7.76
CA THR A 572 -8.72 10.50 -7.25
C THR A 572 -8.49 8.98 -7.26
N LEU A 573 -9.46 8.20 -6.76
CA LEU A 573 -9.35 6.74 -6.75
C LEU A 573 -9.32 6.15 -8.17
N GLU A 574 -10.16 6.65 -9.06
CA GLU A 574 -10.16 6.28 -10.47
C GLU A 574 -8.79 6.50 -11.11
N ASN A 575 -8.17 7.66 -10.86
CA ASN A 575 -6.82 7.94 -11.36
C ASN A 575 -5.76 7.02 -10.72
N THR A 576 -5.89 6.67 -9.44
CA THR A 576 -5.00 5.70 -8.80
C THR A 576 -5.10 4.33 -9.49
N ILE A 577 -6.32 3.84 -9.72
CA ILE A 577 -6.59 2.56 -10.41
C ILE A 577 -6.18 2.60 -11.89
N ARG A 578 -6.32 3.74 -12.55
CA ARG A 578 -5.89 3.85 -13.96
C ARG A 578 -4.37 3.87 -14.11
N ASN A 579 -3.67 4.49 -13.16
CA ASN A 579 -2.23 4.74 -13.28
C ASN A 579 -1.34 3.73 -12.52
N TYR A 580 -1.90 2.79 -11.75
CA TYR A 580 -1.05 1.83 -11.01
C TYR A 580 -0.29 0.89 -11.94
N ASP A 581 -0.85 0.61 -13.12
CA ASP A 581 -0.35 -0.39 -14.04
C ASP A 581 0.65 0.21 -15.04
N THR A 582 1.93 0.15 -14.69
CA THR A 582 3.01 0.63 -15.57
C THR A 582 3.17 -0.20 -16.86
N VAL A 583 2.50 -1.36 -16.96
CA VAL A 583 2.51 -2.24 -18.14
C VAL A 583 1.19 -2.21 -18.91
N TYR A 584 0.35 -1.21 -18.67
CA TYR A 584 -0.97 -1.03 -19.28
C TYR A 584 -0.96 -1.25 -20.80
N ASP A 585 -0.03 -0.61 -21.53
CA ASP A 585 0.09 -0.72 -22.99
C ASP A 585 0.35 -2.17 -23.47
N TYR A 586 1.02 -2.97 -22.66
CA TYR A 586 1.28 -4.38 -22.97
C TYR A 586 0.01 -5.24 -22.81
N ARG A 587 -0.89 -4.88 -21.88
CA ARG A 587 -2.20 -5.55 -21.73
C ARG A 587 -3.15 -5.16 -22.86
N VAL A 588 -3.18 -3.87 -23.21
CA VAL A 588 -3.92 -3.38 -24.38
C VAL A 588 -3.47 -4.12 -25.63
N PHE A 589 -2.16 -4.34 -25.78
CA PHE A 589 -1.63 -5.15 -26.88
C PHE A 589 -2.14 -6.60 -26.86
N GLN A 590 -2.13 -7.28 -25.71
CA GLN A 590 -2.65 -8.66 -25.60
C GLN A 590 -4.13 -8.74 -25.96
N TRP A 591 -4.95 -7.82 -25.46
CA TRP A 591 -6.36 -7.72 -25.84
C TRP A 591 -6.54 -7.44 -27.34
N LEU A 592 -5.75 -6.51 -27.91
CA LEU A 592 -5.81 -6.25 -29.35
C LEU A 592 -5.40 -7.48 -30.18
N GLN A 593 -4.54 -8.37 -29.66
CA GLN A 593 -4.18 -9.62 -30.34
C GLN A 593 -5.38 -10.56 -30.47
N SER A 594 -6.23 -10.68 -29.46
CA SER A 594 -7.45 -11.49 -29.54
C SER A 594 -8.46 -10.85 -30.50
N GLU A 595 -8.71 -9.54 -30.37
CA GLU A 595 -9.66 -8.80 -31.23
C GLU A 595 -9.31 -8.88 -32.72
N THR A 596 -8.03 -8.79 -33.05
CA THR A 596 -7.56 -8.83 -34.44
C THR A 596 -7.27 -10.24 -34.97
N GLN A 597 -7.56 -11.28 -34.18
CA GLN A 597 -7.23 -12.69 -34.43
C GLN A 597 -5.73 -12.91 -34.72
N PHE A 598 -4.89 -12.06 -34.15
CA PHE A 598 -3.45 -12.09 -34.37
C PHE A 598 -2.78 -13.22 -33.59
N GLU A 599 -3.41 -13.73 -32.54
CA GLU A 599 -2.97 -14.94 -31.81
C GLU A 599 -2.75 -16.17 -32.72
N HIS A 600 -3.41 -16.22 -33.88
CA HIS A 600 -3.25 -17.29 -34.85
C HIS A 600 -2.16 -17.04 -35.91
N VAL A 601 -1.48 -15.89 -35.85
CA VAL A 601 -0.44 -15.49 -36.80
C VAL A 601 0.94 -15.83 -36.24
N THR A 602 1.57 -16.87 -36.80
CA THR A 602 2.97 -17.20 -36.49
C THR A 602 3.92 -16.51 -37.46
N MET A 603 4.63 -15.51 -36.98
CA MET A 603 5.67 -14.82 -37.75
C MET A 603 7.01 -15.51 -37.56
N ARG A 604 7.53 -16.13 -38.62
CA ARG A 604 8.84 -16.78 -38.61
C ARG A 604 9.79 -16.11 -39.57
N ILE A 605 11.02 -15.87 -39.11
CA ILE A 605 12.11 -15.41 -39.95
C ILE A 605 13.15 -16.51 -40.07
N THR A 606 13.45 -16.92 -41.30
CA THR A 606 14.46 -17.93 -41.60
C THR A 606 15.69 -17.29 -42.24
N PHE A 607 16.87 -17.58 -41.70
CA PHE A 607 18.16 -17.07 -42.20
C PHE A 607 18.97 -18.18 -42.88
N GLY A 608 18.82 -18.35 -44.20
CA GLY A 608 19.52 -19.43 -44.92
C GLY A 608 19.16 -20.81 -44.35
N ASP A 609 20.17 -21.60 -43.96
CA ASP A 609 20.00 -22.96 -43.40
C ASP A 609 19.91 -22.98 -41.85
N GLN A 610 19.80 -21.82 -41.20
CA GLN A 610 19.68 -21.73 -39.74
C GLN A 610 18.24 -22.00 -39.26
N GLU A 611 18.11 -22.30 -37.97
CA GLU A 611 16.82 -22.47 -37.29
C GLU A 611 15.98 -21.18 -37.40
N SER A 612 14.69 -21.32 -37.70
CA SER A 612 13.78 -20.19 -37.86
C SER A 612 13.52 -19.51 -36.52
N ILE A 613 13.61 -18.18 -36.45
CA ILE A 613 13.24 -17.40 -35.27
C ILE A 613 11.74 -17.14 -35.30
N ASP A 614 11.05 -17.51 -34.22
CA ASP A 614 9.63 -17.23 -34.01
C ASP A 614 9.47 -15.85 -33.33
N ILE A 615 9.09 -14.85 -34.13
CA ILE A 615 8.94 -13.46 -33.68
C ILE A 615 7.69 -13.31 -32.81
N THR A 616 6.63 -14.06 -33.13
CA THR A 616 5.40 -14.07 -32.32
C THR A 616 5.71 -14.55 -30.92
N GLN A 617 6.41 -15.68 -30.78
CA GLN A 617 6.81 -16.20 -29.47
C GLN A 617 7.76 -15.24 -28.73
N ARG A 618 8.72 -14.62 -29.43
CA ARG A 618 9.65 -13.67 -28.82
C ARG A 618 8.95 -12.43 -28.26
N ILE A 619 8.00 -11.86 -28.99
CA ILE A 619 7.21 -10.71 -28.53
C ILE A 619 6.31 -11.13 -27.37
N ALA A 620 5.64 -12.28 -27.46
CA ALA A 620 4.80 -12.81 -26.39
C ALA A 620 5.60 -13.00 -25.09
N SER A 621 6.80 -13.59 -25.16
CA SER A 621 7.68 -13.71 -24.00
C SER A 621 8.17 -12.36 -23.48
N TYR A 622 8.46 -11.40 -24.36
CA TYR A 622 8.83 -10.05 -23.93
C TYR A 622 7.69 -9.37 -23.18
N VAL A 623 6.48 -9.38 -23.73
CA VAL A 623 5.27 -8.83 -23.11
C VAL A 623 4.99 -9.50 -21.76
N ALA A 624 5.00 -10.85 -21.71
CA ALA A 624 4.81 -11.59 -20.48
C ALA A 624 5.85 -11.21 -19.41
N ASN A 625 7.13 -11.12 -19.78
CA ASN A 625 8.19 -10.72 -18.85
C ASN A 625 8.04 -9.27 -18.37
N GLN A 626 7.55 -8.35 -19.20
CA GLN A 626 7.26 -6.98 -18.73
C GLN A 626 6.15 -6.99 -17.69
N ILE A 627 5.07 -7.74 -17.96
CA ILE A 627 3.94 -7.86 -17.04
C ILE A 627 4.35 -8.52 -15.71
N GLU A 628 5.10 -9.62 -15.77
CA GLU A 628 5.62 -10.33 -14.59
C GLU A 628 6.57 -9.46 -13.77
N SER A 629 7.53 -8.79 -14.43
CA SER A 629 8.48 -7.90 -13.74
C SER A 629 7.82 -6.70 -13.04
N ASN A 630 6.65 -6.24 -13.49
CA ASN A 630 5.88 -5.20 -12.78
C ASN A 630 5.17 -5.76 -11.55
N ALA A 631 4.76 -7.03 -11.56
CA ALA A 631 4.20 -7.67 -10.37
C ALA A 631 5.24 -7.73 -9.24
N ASP A 632 6.46 -8.16 -9.55
CA ASP A 632 7.56 -8.27 -8.57
C ASP A 632 8.04 -6.91 -8.04
N ALA A 633 8.00 -5.86 -8.87
CA ALA A 633 8.42 -4.51 -8.48
C ALA A 633 7.57 -3.89 -7.37
N ASN A 634 6.42 -4.49 -7.06
CA ASN A 634 5.51 -4.03 -6.02
C ASN A 634 5.63 -4.83 -4.72
N MET A 635 6.57 -5.77 -4.59
CA MET A 635 6.79 -6.46 -3.31
C MET A 635 7.75 -5.67 -2.41
N ILE A 636 7.49 -5.66 -1.09
CA ILE A 636 8.41 -5.08 -0.10
C ILE A 636 9.66 -5.96 -0.01
N ASP A 637 10.85 -5.37 -0.08
CA ASP A 637 12.12 -6.10 0.04
C ASP A 637 12.22 -6.82 1.40
N ASP A 638 12.60 -8.10 1.40
CA ASP A 638 12.85 -8.93 2.60
C ASP A 638 13.75 -8.21 3.61
N ASP A 639 14.77 -7.50 3.11
CA ASP A 639 15.76 -6.79 3.93
C ASP A 639 15.11 -5.67 4.79
N THR A 640 13.90 -5.21 4.44
CA THR A 640 13.15 -4.18 5.18
C THR A 640 12.81 -4.64 6.60
N TRP A 641 12.53 -5.92 6.79
CA TRP A 641 12.11 -6.49 8.08
C TRP A 641 13.29 -6.82 8.98
N ASP A 642 14.42 -7.25 8.42
CA ASP A 642 15.59 -7.67 9.18
C ASP A 642 16.13 -6.56 10.10
N ASP A 643 16.28 -5.34 9.57
CA ASP A 643 16.72 -4.17 10.34
C ASP A 643 15.75 -3.84 11.49
N TYR A 644 14.45 -3.99 11.23
CA TYR A 644 13.41 -3.69 12.21
C TYR A 644 13.31 -4.78 13.29
N VAL A 645 13.45 -6.05 12.91
CA VAL A 645 13.56 -7.17 13.84
C VAL A 645 14.77 -7.01 14.75
N GLU A 646 15.94 -6.60 14.21
CA GLU A 646 17.12 -6.30 15.03
C GLU A 646 16.84 -5.14 16.01
N TYR A 647 16.18 -4.08 15.54
CA TYR A 647 15.76 -2.95 16.38
C TYR A 647 14.86 -3.40 17.55
N LEU A 648 13.85 -4.21 17.29
CA LEU A 648 12.93 -4.73 18.31
C LEU A 648 13.62 -5.66 19.31
N LYS A 649 14.50 -6.56 18.83
CA LYS A 649 15.33 -7.42 19.71
C LYS A 649 16.17 -6.58 20.67
N ASN A 650 16.84 -5.56 20.14
CA ASN A 650 17.64 -4.64 20.96
C ASN A 650 16.78 -3.89 21.97
N GLN A 651 15.60 -3.41 21.57
CA GLN A 651 14.68 -2.78 22.49
C GLN A 651 14.25 -3.72 23.61
N GLN A 652 13.84 -4.96 23.32
CA GLN A 652 13.44 -5.94 24.33
C GLN A 652 14.57 -6.21 25.33
N ASP A 653 15.80 -6.37 24.86
CA ASP A 653 16.96 -6.63 25.71
C ASP A 653 17.31 -5.45 26.62
N GLN A 654 17.18 -4.21 26.14
CA GLN A 654 17.40 -3.04 26.98
C GLN A 654 16.26 -2.84 27.98
N ARG A 655 15.01 -3.07 27.57
CA ARG A 655 13.85 -2.94 28.45
C ARG A 655 13.86 -3.95 29.60
N LYS A 656 14.34 -5.18 29.35
CA LYS A 656 14.57 -6.21 30.39
C LYS A 656 15.35 -5.68 31.59
N SER A 657 16.40 -4.89 31.31
CA SER A 657 17.41 -4.59 32.31
C SER A 657 17.46 -3.14 32.77
N LYS A 658 16.84 -2.21 32.03
CA LYS A 658 17.07 -0.78 32.24
C LYS A 658 15.81 0.06 32.45
N LEU A 659 14.62 -0.52 32.36
CA LEU A 659 13.39 0.19 32.70
C LEU A 659 13.36 0.51 34.20
N ILE A 660 12.98 1.74 34.52
CA ILE A 660 12.70 2.12 35.90
C ILE A 660 11.35 1.52 36.29
N PRO A 661 11.23 0.86 37.46
CA PRO A 661 9.97 0.28 37.89
C PRO A 661 8.83 1.30 37.95
N LEU A 662 7.66 0.92 37.44
CA LEU A 662 6.38 1.58 37.58
C LEU A 662 6.02 1.84 39.05
N THR A 663 6.48 0.99 39.96
CA THR A 663 6.40 1.23 41.42
C THR A 663 6.98 2.60 41.82
N CYS A 664 8.03 3.07 41.14
CA CYS A 664 8.63 4.38 41.37
C CYS A 664 7.77 5.55 40.88
N ALA A 665 6.91 5.32 39.87
CA ALA A 665 5.91 6.30 39.44
C ALA A 665 4.75 6.41 40.44
N ILE A 666 4.32 5.29 41.03
CA ILE A 666 3.25 5.27 42.05
C ILE A 666 3.73 5.94 43.35
N GLY A 667 4.93 5.58 43.80
CA GLY A 667 5.52 6.07 45.05
C GLY A 667 5.72 7.59 45.11
N PHE A 668 5.74 8.25 43.94
CA PHE A 668 5.84 9.69 43.83
C PHE A 668 4.67 10.46 44.47
N SER A 669 3.44 9.98 44.30
CA SER A 669 2.24 10.73 44.73
C SER A 669 2.12 10.86 46.26
N GLY A 670 2.60 9.85 46.98
CA GLY A 670 2.66 9.79 48.45
C GLY A 670 3.94 10.37 49.07
N GLY A 671 4.93 10.74 48.26
CA GLY A 671 6.28 11.07 48.68
C GLY A 671 7.11 9.82 49.01
N TYR A 672 8.38 9.78 48.60
CA TYR A 672 9.26 8.60 48.73
C TYR A 672 9.60 8.17 50.18
N GLY A 673 8.99 8.79 51.20
CA GLY A 673 9.15 8.41 52.60
C GLY A 673 10.55 8.70 53.16
N ASP A 674 10.94 7.95 54.19
CA ASP A 674 12.28 7.98 54.81
C ASP A 674 13.32 7.36 53.86
N GLU A 675 14.56 7.87 53.84
CA GLU A 675 15.72 7.34 53.09
C GLU A 675 15.99 5.85 53.37
N ASN A 676 15.46 5.31 54.48
CA ASN A 676 15.57 3.90 54.83
C ASN A 676 14.45 3.01 54.28
N SER A 677 13.42 3.59 53.64
CA SER A 677 12.31 2.83 53.06
C SER A 677 12.75 1.99 51.87
N ASP A 678 12.04 0.88 51.63
CA ASP A 678 12.33 0.00 50.50
C ASP A 678 12.01 0.69 49.18
N LEU A 679 10.98 1.55 49.13
CA LEU A 679 10.67 2.40 47.99
C LEU A 679 11.83 3.37 47.67
N TYR A 680 12.43 4.00 48.68
CA TYR A 680 13.59 4.86 48.47
C TYR A 680 14.78 4.08 47.90
N LYS A 681 15.05 2.86 48.39
CA LYS A 681 16.14 2.01 47.87
C LYS A 681 15.95 1.56 46.42
N VAL A 682 14.71 1.33 46.00
CA VAL A 682 14.39 0.92 44.62
C VAL A 682 14.43 2.11 43.66
N CYS A 683 14.01 3.29 44.13
CA CYS A 683 13.77 4.46 43.26
C CYS A 683 14.84 5.56 43.31
N HIS A 684 15.75 5.51 44.28
CA HIS A 684 16.93 6.36 44.36
C HIS A 684 18.20 5.50 44.35
N TYR A 685 18.91 5.51 43.22
CA TYR A 685 20.25 4.92 43.17
C TYR A 685 21.20 5.76 44.01
N GLN A 686 21.98 5.12 44.88
CA GLN A 686 23.21 5.70 45.38
C GLN A 686 24.27 5.51 44.28
N ASP A 687 24.82 6.61 43.78
CA ASP A 687 25.99 6.64 42.89
C ASP A 687 27.17 5.77 43.39
#